data_AF-A6LZR2-F1
#
_entry.id   AF-A6LZR2-F1
#
_cell.length_a   1.000
_cell.length_b   1.000
_cell.length_c   1.000
_cell.angle_alpha   90.00
_cell.angle_beta   90.00
_cell.angle_gamma   90.00
#
_symmetry.space_group_name_H-M   'P 1'
#
loop_
_entity.id
_entity.type
_entity.pdbx_description
1 polymer ?
#
loop_
_entity_poly.entity_id
_entity_poly.type
_entity_poly.pdbx_seq_one_letter_code
_entity_poly.pdbx_strand_id
1 'polypeptide(L)'
;MDQMVLKTQQWLNGIYKDNSNYKIIPEDGATGWTTITALTTALQIELGISTPNGSFGPATRSAFENLSIDSQPQNDWSESAIISYQHKIFILQGALFCKGYNPGGFTGTFGTNTEAAIKQLQTDAGLSNANGVVDSILMKALLSMDAFQMLTYGEYKDKCDQKIRTIQQYLNKNYISNTSFSIDIGLVPCNGIYDRSTNKALIYALQIEEGISTPNGVFGPSTKSKCPVLSLGSTKTKFIYLLQFALYCNGKEFDPNGFDGGYGNGVKNAVTKFQSFCGLNADGIAGSQTFASLLVSTGDNTRKGTACDCSTTITDAIAATLKANKYEVVGRYLTGKFRMTSSELKIIFDNGLRVIPIFEVGGYKLSYFSYDQGVSDADSAIFTAAQLGFTKDTIIYFAVDFDALDSDVTSNVLPYFKAISEKFTNANSIYKIGIYAPRNVCSRVQNAGYSCSSFVCDMSTGFSGNLGYPLPKDWAFDQISTVTLHGNADIEIDNNISSGKNPGVNSVVPVDILGALNDNSFAKLFGVEFSTPDAEIEIFNNAFVKIAIGAAVKAALGDDSKVIKFKGGEFDGADIQTPLDNLKASLNKDNIELSTILAKAKDMELSIKTSTNGTSLKIELENSFNVPEHDTFSLSETLSIEFRVDKDKLLEDLKLATSSVVDFVKENPAIGVIICIAVVAAILLALPETALGAAIISAFSEAIEAISAVIAIA
;
A
#
# COMPACT_ATOMS: atom_id res chain seq x y z
N MET A 1 -18.32 26.04 -11.62
CA MET A 1 -17.60 27.06 -12.41
C MET A 1 -17.83 28.40 -11.76
N ASP A 2 -16.76 29.07 -11.33
CA ASP A 2 -16.83 30.42 -10.75
C ASP A 2 -16.69 31.47 -11.88
N GLN A 3 -17.66 32.37 -11.99
CA GLN A 3 -17.70 33.37 -13.07
C GLN A 3 -16.63 34.45 -12.93
N MET A 4 -16.22 34.78 -11.70
CA MET A 4 -15.19 35.79 -11.46
C MET A 4 -13.79 35.22 -11.67
N VAL A 5 -13.59 33.93 -11.37
CA VAL A 5 -12.37 33.20 -11.76
C VAL A 5 -12.29 33.09 -13.28
N LEU A 6 -13.40 32.75 -13.97
CA LEU A 6 -13.44 32.72 -15.43
C LEU A 6 -13.05 34.08 -16.04
N LYS A 7 -13.63 35.17 -15.52
CA LYS A 7 -13.28 36.53 -15.94
C LYS A 7 -11.81 36.87 -15.70
N THR A 8 -11.23 36.36 -14.61
CA THR A 8 -9.80 36.51 -14.31
C THR A 8 -8.93 35.79 -15.33
N GLN A 9 -9.27 34.54 -15.68
CA GLN A 9 -8.55 33.74 -16.68
C GLN A 9 -8.59 34.41 -18.06
N GLN A 10 -9.77 34.88 -18.47
CA GLN A 10 -9.97 35.64 -19.71
C GLN A 10 -9.14 36.91 -19.76
N TRP A 11 -9.08 37.66 -18.66
CA TRP A 11 -8.26 38.85 -18.57
C TRP A 11 -6.77 38.54 -18.65
N LEU A 12 -6.30 37.51 -17.94
CA LEU A 12 -4.89 37.07 -18.01
C LEU A 12 -4.49 36.70 -19.44
N ASN A 13 -5.29 35.87 -20.11
CA ASN A 13 -5.06 35.50 -21.51
C ASN A 13 -5.14 36.73 -22.43
N GLY A 14 -6.08 37.64 -22.22
CA GLY A 14 -6.23 38.84 -23.02
C GLY A 14 -5.04 39.80 -22.94
N ILE A 15 -4.49 39.99 -21.73
CA ILE A 15 -3.39 40.93 -21.48
C ILE A 15 -2.02 40.32 -21.80
N TYR A 16 -1.78 39.06 -21.44
CA TYR A 16 -0.44 38.48 -21.47
C TYR A 16 -0.17 37.47 -22.59
N LYS A 17 -1.15 37.12 -23.45
CA LYS A 17 -0.95 36.12 -24.54
C LYS A 17 0.25 36.38 -25.46
N ASP A 18 0.62 37.65 -25.67
CA ASP A 18 1.71 38.04 -26.57
C ASP A 18 3.05 38.15 -25.83
N ASN A 19 3.07 37.97 -24.50
CA ASN A 19 4.29 37.91 -23.70
C ASN A 19 4.86 36.48 -23.74
N SER A 20 6.11 36.34 -24.20
CA SER A 20 6.77 35.04 -24.35
C SER A 20 6.95 34.24 -23.05
N ASN A 21 6.88 34.91 -21.89
CA ASN A 21 6.98 34.25 -20.58
C ASN A 21 5.62 33.78 -20.03
N TYR A 22 4.51 34.15 -20.67
CA TYR A 22 3.17 33.76 -20.27
C TYR A 22 2.66 32.59 -21.11
N LYS A 23 1.97 31.64 -20.47
CA LYS A 23 1.31 30.51 -21.13
C LYS A 23 -0.19 30.71 -21.04
N ILE A 24 -0.88 30.65 -22.18
CA ILE A 24 -2.34 30.67 -22.24
C ILE A 24 -2.89 29.51 -21.39
N ILE A 25 -3.85 29.81 -20.53
CA ILE A 25 -4.49 28.84 -19.65
C ILE A 25 -5.93 28.56 -20.09
N PRO A 26 -6.52 27.42 -19.70
CA PRO A 26 -7.95 27.18 -19.87
C PRO A 26 -8.80 28.24 -19.17
N GLU A 27 -9.91 28.60 -19.80
CA GLU A 27 -10.93 29.52 -19.30
C GLU A 27 -12.14 28.72 -18.80
N ASP A 28 -11.95 28.00 -17.69
CA ASP A 28 -12.89 27.02 -17.13
C ASP A 28 -13.53 27.47 -15.79
N GLY A 29 -13.14 28.65 -15.30
CA GLY A 29 -13.55 29.18 -14.00
C GLY A 29 -13.08 28.34 -12.81
N ALA A 30 -11.96 27.61 -12.94
CA ALA A 30 -11.36 26.82 -11.87
C ALA A 30 -10.16 27.54 -11.23
N THR A 31 -10.14 27.59 -9.89
CA THR A 31 -9.12 28.28 -9.08
C THR A 31 -7.73 27.62 -9.09
N GLY A 32 -7.59 26.35 -9.48
CA GLY A 32 -6.42 25.50 -9.20
C GLY A 32 -5.05 26.02 -9.66
N TRP A 33 -4.00 25.19 -9.49
CA TRP A 33 -2.60 25.56 -9.75
C TRP A 33 -2.37 26.27 -11.09
N THR A 34 -3.07 25.87 -12.15
CA THR A 34 -3.01 26.54 -13.45
C THR A 34 -3.30 28.05 -13.36
N THR A 35 -4.39 28.44 -12.68
CA THR A 35 -4.80 29.83 -12.50
C THR A 35 -3.87 30.59 -11.55
N ILE A 36 -3.50 29.98 -10.41
CA ILE A 36 -2.58 30.61 -9.45
C ILE A 36 -1.18 30.84 -10.04
N THR A 37 -0.67 29.88 -10.82
CA THR A 37 0.63 30.00 -11.50
C THR A 37 0.59 31.12 -12.53
N ALA A 38 -0.50 31.24 -13.30
CA ALA A 38 -0.69 32.30 -14.28
C ALA A 38 -0.78 33.70 -13.63
N LEU A 39 -1.55 33.83 -12.54
CA LEU A 39 -1.58 35.07 -11.74
C LEU A 39 -0.21 35.46 -11.20
N THR A 40 0.58 34.48 -10.73
CA THR A 40 1.94 34.70 -10.23
C THR A 40 2.90 35.12 -11.34
N THR A 41 2.84 34.46 -12.50
CA THR A 41 3.63 34.83 -13.68
C THR A 41 3.28 36.24 -14.15
N ALA A 42 2.00 36.59 -14.21
CA ALA A 42 1.54 37.94 -14.54
C ALA A 42 2.11 38.98 -13.55
N LEU A 43 2.06 38.71 -12.24
CA LEU A 43 2.67 39.60 -11.25
C LEU A 43 4.18 39.77 -11.48
N GLN A 44 4.90 38.68 -11.75
CA GLN A 44 6.33 38.73 -12.02
C GLN A 44 6.68 39.58 -13.25
N ILE A 45 5.85 39.52 -14.31
CA ILE A 45 5.98 40.39 -15.49
C ILE A 45 5.80 41.86 -15.08
N GLU A 46 4.76 42.18 -14.30
CA GLU A 46 4.49 43.55 -13.82
C GLU A 46 5.54 44.08 -12.83
N LEU A 47 6.29 43.19 -12.18
CA LEU A 47 7.41 43.52 -11.32
C LEU A 47 8.75 43.62 -12.07
N GLY A 48 8.77 43.39 -13.38
CA GLY A 48 9.98 43.43 -14.19
C GLY A 48 10.98 42.30 -13.88
N ILE A 49 10.50 41.17 -13.36
CA ILE A 49 11.34 39.99 -13.12
C ILE A 49 11.79 39.42 -14.46
N SER A 50 13.10 39.24 -14.65
CA SER A 50 13.70 38.83 -15.93
C SER A 50 13.33 37.41 -16.35
N THR A 51 13.10 36.51 -15.40
CA THR A 51 12.69 35.12 -15.63
C THR A 51 11.45 34.74 -14.82
N PRO A 52 10.25 35.20 -15.22
CA PRO A 52 9.00 34.78 -14.61
C PRO A 52 8.86 33.25 -14.67
N ASN A 53 8.52 32.64 -13.55
CA ASN A 53 8.45 31.18 -13.39
C ASN A 53 7.16 30.70 -12.70
N GLY A 54 6.25 31.63 -12.36
CA GLY A 54 4.99 31.31 -11.70
C GLY A 54 5.12 30.89 -10.24
N SER A 55 6.29 31.06 -9.62
CA SER A 55 6.54 30.78 -8.21
C SER A 55 6.89 32.05 -7.43
N PHE A 56 6.21 32.30 -6.31
CA PHE A 56 6.45 33.46 -5.47
C PHE A 56 7.70 33.28 -4.60
N GLY A 57 8.87 33.42 -5.23
CA GLY A 57 10.19 33.24 -4.63
C GLY A 57 10.83 34.53 -4.10
N PRO A 58 12.12 34.48 -3.69
CA PRO A 58 12.85 35.62 -3.12
C PRO A 58 12.88 36.86 -4.03
N ALA A 59 13.04 36.68 -5.35
CA ALA A 59 13.06 37.79 -6.30
C ALA A 59 11.71 38.53 -6.36
N THR A 60 10.60 37.79 -6.47
CA THR A 60 9.24 38.35 -6.43
C THR A 60 8.98 39.05 -5.10
N ARG A 61 9.37 38.43 -3.98
CA ARG A 61 9.23 39.02 -2.65
C ARG A 61 9.99 40.34 -2.52
N SER A 62 11.22 40.40 -3.02
CA SER A 62 12.06 41.60 -2.95
C SER A 62 11.58 42.73 -3.85
N ALA A 63 10.97 42.40 -4.99
CA ALA A 63 10.47 43.39 -5.95
C ALA A 63 9.06 43.90 -5.62
N PHE A 64 8.30 43.18 -4.78
CA PHE A 64 6.90 43.53 -4.49
C PHE A 64 6.80 44.73 -3.54
N GLU A 65 6.13 45.77 -4.00
CA GLU A 65 5.77 46.94 -3.21
C GLU A 65 4.36 46.79 -2.63
N ASN A 66 4.14 47.34 -1.43
CA ASN A 66 2.87 47.21 -0.75
C ASN A 66 1.72 47.87 -1.54
N LEU A 67 0.58 47.17 -1.62
CA LEU A 67 -0.65 47.71 -2.21
C LEU A 67 -1.64 48.08 -1.12
N SER A 68 -2.28 49.22 -1.24
CA SER A 68 -3.35 49.67 -0.33
C SER A 68 -4.28 50.67 -1.03
N ILE A 69 -5.33 51.11 -0.33
CA ILE A 69 -6.18 52.19 -0.82
C ILE A 69 -5.40 53.50 -1.03
N ASP A 70 -4.29 53.69 -0.30
CA ASP A 70 -3.42 54.86 -0.39
C ASP A 70 -2.34 54.74 -1.47
N SER A 71 -2.18 53.56 -2.08
CA SER A 71 -1.18 53.31 -3.12
C SER A 71 -1.67 53.69 -4.52
N GLN A 72 -2.63 54.61 -4.65
CA GLN A 72 -3.18 55.01 -5.94
C GLN A 72 -2.13 55.73 -6.81
N PRO A 73 -2.28 55.68 -8.14
CA PRO A 73 -1.40 56.43 -9.03
C PRO A 73 -1.37 57.92 -8.70
N GLN A 74 -0.17 58.49 -8.69
CA GLN A 74 0.05 59.92 -8.46
C GLN A 74 0.18 60.68 -9.79
N ASN A 75 -0.01 62.00 -9.76
CA ASN A 75 -0.03 62.85 -10.96
C ASN A 75 1.29 62.85 -11.76
N ASP A 76 2.39 62.41 -11.16
CA ASP A 76 3.73 62.35 -11.73
C ASP A 76 4.09 60.98 -12.32
N TRP A 77 3.20 59.98 -12.22
CA TRP A 77 3.42 58.64 -12.78
C TRP A 77 3.32 58.64 -14.31
N SER A 78 4.18 57.85 -14.96
CA SER A 78 4.05 57.59 -16.40
C SER A 78 2.82 56.74 -16.69
N GLU A 79 2.28 56.85 -17.91
CA GLU A 79 1.16 56.02 -18.37
C GLU A 79 1.44 54.51 -18.20
N SER A 80 2.66 54.08 -18.51
CA SER A 80 3.11 52.70 -18.30
C SER A 80 3.09 52.26 -16.83
N ALA A 81 3.44 53.15 -15.90
CA ALA A 81 3.40 52.87 -14.46
C ALA A 81 1.96 52.77 -13.94
N ILE A 82 1.07 53.64 -14.45
CA ILE A 82 -0.37 53.60 -14.14
C ILE A 82 -0.98 52.27 -14.60
N ILE A 83 -0.69 51.84 -15.84
CA ILE A 83 -1.19 50.58 -16.40
C ILE A 83 -0.65 49.39 -15.59
N SER A 84 0.65 49.37 -15.29
CA SER A 84 1.25 48.28 -14.51
C SER A 84 0.64 48.18 -13.11
N TYR A 85 0.38 49.31 -12.45
CA TYR A 85 -0.35 49.33 -11.18
C TYR A 85 -1.75 48.74 -11.31
N GLN A 86 -2.53 49.16 -12.32
CA GLN A 86 -3.88 48.63 -12.55
C GLN A 86 -3.85 47.11 -12.77
N HIS A 87 -2.87 46.60 -13.52
CA HIS A 87 -2.67 45.17 -13.71
C HIS A 87 -2.37 44.44 -12.39
N LYS A 88 -1.50 44.99 -11.53
CA LYS A 88 -1.26 44.44 -10.19
C LYS A 88 -2.54 44.38 -9.35
N ILE A 89 -3.43 45.36 -9.47
CA ILE A 89 -4.74 45.32 -8.80
C ILE A 89 -5.68 44.28 -9.40
N PHE A 90 -5.72 44.11 -10.73
CA PHE A 90 -6.48 43.02 -11.34
C PHE A 90 -5.97 41.65 -10.87
N ILE A 91 -4.66 41.45 -10.80
CA ILE A 91 -4.06 40.23 -10.26
C ILE A 91 -4.47 40.02 -8.80
N LEU A 92 -4.42 41.07 -7.98
CA LEU A 92 -4.86 41.02 -6.58
C LEU A 92 -6.34 40.63 -6.45
N GLN A 93 -7.22 41.28 -7.21
CA GLN A 93 -8.66 41.00 -7.21
C GLN A 93 -8.95 39.58 -7.71
N GLY A 94 -8.26 39.13 -8.76
CA GLY A 94 -8.34 37.76 -9.27
C GLY A 94 -7.92 36.73 -8.23
N ALA A 95 -6.83 36.99 -7.51
CA ALA A 95 -6.37 36.15 -6.40
C ALA A 95 -7.37 36.14 -5.24
N LEU A 96 -8.02 37.27 -4.92
CA LEU A 96 -9.08 37.31 -3.91
C LEU A 96 -10.27 36.43 -4.28
N PHE A 97 -10.76 36.49 -5.53
CA PHE A 97 -11.80 35.60 -6.02
C PHE A 97 -11.39 34.13 -5.90
N CYS A 98 -10.16 33.81 -6.32
CA CYS A 98 -9.58 32.47 -6.18
C CYS A 98 -9.61 31.98 -4.71
N LYS A 99 -9.43 32.87 -3.74
CA LYS A 99 -9.43 32.56 -2.30
C LYS A 99 -10.81 32.64 -1.63
N GLY A 100 -11.86 32.97 -2.38
CA GLY A 100 -13.23 33.10 -1.85
C GLY A 100 -13.52 34.43 -1.14
N TYR A 101 -12.71 35.46 -1.37
CA TYR A 101 -12.96 36.82 -0.87
C TYR A 101 -13.50 37.70 -2.01
N ASN A 102 -14.55 38.47 -1.73
CA ASN A 102 -15.18 39.32 -2.73
C ASN A 102 -14.65 40.76 -2.66
N PRO A 103 -13.78 41.21 -3.58
CA PRO A 103 -13.32 42.60 -3.67
C PRO A 103 -14.37 43.58 -4.23
N GLY A 104 -15.63 43.16 -4.41
CA GLY A 104 -16.74 43.95 -4.97
C GLY A 104 -16.74 44.04 -6.49
N GLY A 105 -15.60 43.83 -7.16
CA GLY A 105 -15.51 43.80 -8.62
C GLY A 105 -14.10 43.49 -9.11
N PHE A 106 -13.99 43.36 -10.44
CA PHE A 106 -12.73 43.17 -11.15
C PHE A 106 -12.49 44.42 -12.00
N THR A 107 -11.87 45.43 -11.39
CA THR A 107 -11.89 46.83 -11.84
C THR A 107 -10.50 47.42 -12.07
N GLY A 108 -9.44 46.79 -11.55
CA GLY A 108 -8.08 47.35 -11.61
C GLY A 108 -7.88 48.58 -10.71
N THR A 109 -8.82 48.86 -9.81
CA THR A 109 -8.75 49.96 -8.84
C THR A 109 -8.83 49.42 -7.41
N PHE A 110 -7.90 49.83 -6.54
CA PHE A 110 -7.92 49.46 -5.13
C PHE A 110 -8.96 50.31 -4.39
N GLY A 111 -10.24 49.94 -4.51
CA GLY A 111 -11.35 50.62 -3.84
C GLY A 111 -11.63 50.07 -2.43
N THR A 112 -12.63 50.66 -1.77
CA THR A 112 -13.07 50.30 -0.41
C THR A 112 -13.50 48.84 -0.27
N ASN A 113 -14.09 48.24 -1.31
CA ASN A 113 -14.47 46.82 -1.30
C ASN A 113 -13.23 45.88 -1.39
N THR A 114 -12.22 46.25 -2.18
CA THR A 114 -10.93 45.53 -2.20
C THR A 114 -10.28 45.62 -0.81
N GLU A 115 -10.24 46.81 -0.22
CA GLU A 115 -9.71 47.01 1.14
C GLU A 115 -10.46 46.17 2.18
N ALA A 116 -11.79 46.14 2.13
CA ALA A 116 -12.61 45.32 3.03
C ALA A 116 -12.32 43.82 2.86
N ALA A 117 -12.15 43.33 1.63
CA ALA A 117 -11.78 41.94 1.36
C ALA A 117 -10.40 41.59 1.93
N ILE A 118 -9.42 42.50 1.83
CA ILE A 118 -8.10 42.34 2.43
C ILE A 118 -8.19 42.32 3.96
N LYS A 119 -8.95 43.24 4.57
CA LYS A 119 -9.15 43.27 6.01
C LYS A 119 -9.81 41.98 6.52
N GLN A 120 -10.75 41.43 5.75
CA GLN A 120 -11.38 40.14 6.05
C GLN A 120 -10.35 39.00 6.00
N LEU A 121 -9.55 38.91 4.94
CA LEU A 121 -8.46 37.92 4.83
C LEU A 121 -7.45 38.04 5.98
N GLN A 122 -7.02 39.26 6.32
CA GLN A 122 -6.08 39.50 7.43
C GLN A 122 -6.66 39.04 8.77
N THR A 123 -7.95 39.31 8.99
CA THR A 123 -8.69 38.83 10.18
C THR A 123 -8.77 37.31 10.21
N ASP A 124 -9.09 36.70 9.07
CA ASP A 124 -9.21 35.26 8.91
C ASP A 124 -7.88 34.53 9.08
N ALA A 125 -6.77 35.15 8.63
CA ALA A 125 -5.41 34.70 8.86
C ALA A 125 -4.91 34.92 10.30
N GLY A 126 -5.67 35.59 11.16
CA GLY A 126 -5.31 35.82 12.57
C GLY A 126 -4.30 36.96 12.79
N LEU A 127 -4.11 37.85 11.83
CA LEU A 127 -3.15 38.95 11.95
C LEU A 127 -3.63 39.99 12.98
N SER A 128 -2.70 40.51 13.79
CA SER A 128 -3.01 41.48 14.85
C SER A 128 -3.55 42.83 14.34
N ASN A 129 -3.31 43.17 13.07
CA ASN A 129 -3.75 44.42 12.47
C ASN A 129 -4.34 44.17 11.07
N ALA A 130 -5.67 44.23 10.98
CA ALA A 130 -6.39 44.20 9.71
C ALA A 130 -6.43 45.62 9.11
N ASN A 131 -5.29 46.08 8.59
CA ASN A 131 -5.10 47.44 8.08
C ASN A 131 -5.45 47.62 6.59
N GLY A 132 -5.78 46.55 5.87
CA GLY A 132 -6.08 46.61 4.43
C GLY A 132 -4.84 46.73 3.53
N VAL A 133 -3.63 46.66 4.09
CA VAL A 133 -2.37 46.71 3.34
C VAL A 133 -1.97 45.30 2.90
N VAL A 134 -1.66 45.15 1.62
CA VAL A 134 -1.13 43.91 1.04
C VAL A 134 0.38 44.04 0.94
N ASP A 135 1.10 43.33 1.79
CA ASP A 135 2.55 43.18 1.70
C ASP A 135 2.94 41.93 0.91
N SER A 136 4.25 41.70 0.75
CA SER A 136 4.75 40.54 0.02
C SER A 136 4.39 39.19 0.67
N ILE A 137 4.15 39.15 1.98
CA ILE A 137 3.74 37.94 2.70
C ILE A 137 2.29 37.61 2.37
N LEU A 138 1.40 38.61 2.45
CA LEU A 138 -0.02 38.45 2.16
C LEU A 138 -0.24 38.17 0.67
N MET A 139 0.51 38.82 -0.23
CA MET A 139 0.44 38.55 -1.65
C MET A 139 0.89 37.12 -1.98
N LYS A 140 1.96 36.62 -1.36
CA LYS A 140 2.38 35.22 -1.48
C LYS A 140 1.27 34.26 -1.04
N ALA A 141 0.59 34.55 0.06
CA ALA A 141 -0.51 33.73 0.57
C ALA A 141 -1.75 33.76 -0.35
N LEU A 142 -2.04 34.90 -0.98
CA LEU A 142 -3.07 35.04 -2.01
C LEU A 142 -2.74 34.25 -3.29
N LEU A 143 -1.46 34.17 -3.64
CA LEU A 143 -0.93 33.44 -4.79
C LEU A 143 -0.43 32.03 -4.46
N SER A 144 -1.15 31.33 -3.58
CA SER A 144 -0.91 29.93 -3.23
C SER A 144 -2.20 29.10 -3.31
N MET A 145 -2.16 27.83 -2.91
CA MET A 145 -3.38 27.02 -2.68
C MET A 145 -3.88 27.07 -1.22
N ASP A 146 -3.26 27.87 -0.36
CA ASP A 146 -3.60 27.94 1.06
C ASP A 146 -4.99 28.54 1.29
N ALA A 147 -5.79 27.89 2.13
CA ALA A 147 -7.12 28.38 2.49
C ALA A 147 -7.09 29.11 3.84
N PHE A 148 -7.71 30.29 3.87
CA PHE A 148 -7.86 31.10 5.08
C PHE A 148 -9.31 31.15 5.58
N GLN A 149 -10.25 30.60 4.82
CA GLN A 149 -11.61 30.33 5.27
C GLN A 149 -11.77 28.87 5.69
N MET A 150 -12.71 28.59 6.58
CA MET A 150 -13.05 27.23 7.00
C MET A 150 -13.60 26.43 5.79
N LEU A 151 -12.96 25.32 5.44
CA LEU A 151 -13.34 24.48 4.30
C LEU A 151 -14.51 23.54 4.66
N THR A 152 -15.70 24.10 4.83
CA THR A 152 -16.89 23.37 5.35
C THR A 152 -17.69 22.59 4.29
N TYR A 153 -17.07 22.25 3.15
CA TYR A 153 -17.71 21.59 2.01
C TYR A 153 -16.95 20.35 1.54
N GLY A 154 -17.61 19.49 0.76
CA GLY A 154 -17.00 18.31 0.16
C GLY A 154 -16.36 17.37 1.18
N GLU A 155 -15.21 16.78 0.81
CA GLU A 155 -14.43 15.88 1.66
C GLU A 155 -13.81 16.56 2.91
N TYR A 156 -13.83 17.88 2.97
CA TYR A 156 -13.23 18.67 4.06
C TYR A 156 -14.21 18.98 5.20
N LYS A 157 -15.52 18.83 4.95
CA LYS A 157 -16.58 19.20 5.90
C LYS A 157 -16.37 18.62 7.30
N ASP A 158 -15.96 17.36 7.39
CA ASP A 158 -15.77 16.66 8.67
C ASP A 158 -14.31 16.74 9.19
N LYS A 159 -13.40 17.32 8.39
CA LYS A 159 -11.98 17.52 8.73
C LYS A 159 -11.72 18.88 9.38
N CYS A 160 -12.58 19.87 9.15
CA CYS A 160 -12.41 21.23 9.69
C CYS A 160 -12.78 21.34 11.18
N ASP A 161 -11.89 21.97 11.95
CA ASP A 161 -12.05 22.19 13.39
C ASP A 161 -11.71 23.65 13.77
N GLN A 162 -12.65 24.31 14.45
CA GLN A 162 -12.50 25.69 14.89
C GLN A 162 -11.34 25.88 15.88
N LYS A 163 -11.06 24.88 16.74
CA LYS A 163 -9.90 24.93 17.65
C LYS A 163 -8.59 24.84 16.88
N ILE A 164 -8.52 24.03 15.82
CA ILE A 164 -7.34 24.02 14.94
C ILE A 164 -7.15 25.37 14.25
N ARG A 165 -8.24 26.00 13.78
CA ARG A 165 -8.16 27.37 13.24
C ARG A 165 -7.61 28.34 14.27
N THR A 166 -8.03 28.26 15.54
CA THR A 166 -7.47 29.09 16.61
C THR A 166 -5.97 28.90 16.77
N ILE A 167 -5.46 27.66 16.66
CA ILE A 167 -4.02 27.36 16.67
C ILE A 167 -3.31 28.02 15.49
N GLN A 168 -3.83 27.82 14.28
CA GLN A 168 -3.26 28.39 13.05
C GLN A 168 -3.19 29.92 13.10
N GLN A 169 -4.27 30.57 13.55
CA GLN A 169 -4.33 32.02 13.74
C GLN A 169 -3.36 32.49 14.83
N TYR A 170 -3.22 31.75 15.94
CA TYR A 170 -2.24 32.06 16.98
C TYR A 170 -0.81 32.03 16.41
N LEU A 171 -0.48 31.02 15.59
CA LEU A 171 0.85 30.90 14.99
C LEU A 171 1.17 32.10 14.09
N ASN A 172 0.25 32.47 13.20
CA ASN A 172 0.40 33.66 12.37
C ASN A 172 0.56 34.93 13.22
N LYS A 173 -0.33 35.12 14.20
CA LYS A 173 -0.33 36.31 15.06
C LYS A 173 1.00 36.54 15.78
N ASN A 174 1.63 35.47 16.27
CA ASN A 174 2.76 35.56 17.18
C ASN A 174 4.12 35.35 16.50
N TYR A 175 4.18 34.65 15.36
CA TYR A 175 5.46 34.24 14.76
C TYR A 175 5.71 34.80 13.36
N ILE A 176 4.73 35.40 12.67
CA ILE A 176 4.92 35.90 11.30
C ILE A 176 5.99 37.01 11.20
N SER A 177 6.26 37.74 12.28
CA SER A 177 7.30 38.77 12.31
C SER A 177 8.71 38.21 12.43
N ASN A 178 8.88 36.92 12.75
CA ASN A 178 10.19 36.27 12.74
C ASN A 178 10.63 36.02 11.29
N THR A 179 11.85 36.45 10.94
CA THR A 179 12.37 36.37 9.57
C THR A 179 12.36 34.96 9.00
N SER A 180 12.86 33.97 9.74
CA SER A 180 12.89 32.57 9.29
C SER A 180 11.48 32.01 9.11
N PHE A 181 10.59 32.24 10.09
CA PHE A 181 9.19 31.83 9.98
C PHE A 181 8.50 32.43 8.74
N SER A 182 8.67 33.74 8.52
CA SER A 182 8.06 34.46 7.39
C SER A 182 8.55 33.99 6.02
N ILE A 183 9.84 33.64 5.92
CA ILE A 183 10.45 33.17 4.68
C ILE A 183 9.98 31.74 4.37
N ASP A 184 10.13 30.83 5.34
CA ASP A 184 10.00 29.38 5.14
C ASP A 184 8.56 28.89 5.27
N ILE A 185 7.77 29.50 6.16
CA ILE A 185 6.34 29.20 6.36
C ILE A 185 5.47 30.24 5.67
N GLY A 186 5.73 31.53 5.90
CA GLY A 186 4.77 32.58 5.54
C GLY A 186 3.53 32.51 6.43
N LEU A 187 2.34 32.76 5.87
CA LEU A 187 1.10 32.58 6.62
C LEU A 187 0.69 31.10 6.62
N VAL A 188 0.53 30.54 7.81
CA VAL A 188 -0.09 29.25 8.02
C VAL A 188 -1.55 29.32 7.54
N PRO A 189 -2.03 28.39 6.70
CA PRO A 189 -3.44 28.31 6.33
C PRO A 189 -4.31 28.29 7.58
N CYS A 190 -5.44 29.00 7.57
CA CYS A 190 -6.37 29.06 8.71
C CYS A 190 -7.66 28.29 8.42
N ASN A 191 -7.57 27.20 7.67
CA ASN A 191 -8.70 26.40 7.19
C ASN A 191 -9.31 25.46 8.25
N GLY A 192 -8.73 25.39 9.45
CA GLY A 192 -9.17 24.50 10.51
C GLY A 192 -8.75 23.04 10.32
N ILE A 193 -7.87 22.73 9.37
CA ILE A 193 -7.34 21.38 9.13
C ILE A 193 -5.91 21.32 9.64
N TYR A 194 -5.63 20.35 10.52
CA TYR A 194 -4.25 20.10 10.94
C TYR A 194 -3.53 19.34 9.82
N ASP A 195 -2.45 19.93 9.31
CA ASP A 195 -1.70 19.42 8.18
C ASP A 195 -0.18 19.62 8.37
N ARG A 196 0.60 19.23 7.37
CA ARG A 196 2.06 19.41 7.35
C ARG A 196 2.48 20.86 7.62
N SER A 197 1.77 21.83 7.05
CA SER A 197 2.11 23.25 7.20
C SER A 197 1.96 23.69 8.65
N THR A 198 0.83 23.33 9.27
CA THR A 198 0.53 23.60 10.68
C THR A 198 1.54 22.91 11.61
N ASN A 199 1.87 21.63 11.36
CA ASN A 199 2.88 20.91 12.16
C ASN A 199 4.27 21.56 12.05
N LYS A 200 4.70 21.88 10.82
CA LYS A 200 5.99 22.53 10.60
C LYS A 200 6.05 23.90 11.30
N ALA A 201 4.97 24.66 11.25
CA ALA A 201 4.84 25.94 11.95
C ALA A 201 4.93 25.79 13.48
N LEU A 202 4.36 24.73 14.07
CA LEU A 202 4.53 24.42 15.50
C LEU A 202 5.99 24.15 15.86
N ILE A 203 6.73 23.42 15.01
CA ILE A 203 8.16 23.17 15.23
C ILE A 203 8.97 24.47 15.14
N TYR A 204 8.70 25.32 14.13
CA TYR A 204 9.34 26.65 14.04
C TYR A 204 9.07 27.49 15.28
N ALA A 205 7.80 27.54 15.73
CA ALA A 205 7.42 28.28 16.93
C ALA A 205 8.19 27.76 18.16
N LEU A 206 8.28 26.44 18.34
CA LEU A 206 9.07 25.83 19.42
C LEU A 206 10.53 26.27 19.35
N GLN A 207 11.16 26.18 18.18
CA GLN A 207 12.56 26.56 17.99
C GLN A 207 12.84 28.05 18.25
N ILE A 208 11.88 28.91 17.89
CA ILE A 208 11.95 30.35 18.18
C ILE A 208 11.91 30.58 19.70
N GLU A 209 10.97 29.94 20.41
CA GLU A 209 10.88 30.04 21.87
C GLU A 209 12.10 29.44 22.58
N GLU A 210 12.73 28.40 22.02
CA GLU A 210 14.00 27.81 22.49
C GLU A 210 15.21 28.74 22.27
N GLY A 211 15.05 29.85 21.53
CA GLY A 211 16.15 30.73 21.17
C GLY A 211 17.16 30.04 20.25
N ILE A 212 16.70 29.20 19.32
CA ILE A 212 17.54 28.70 18.23
C ILE A 212 17.75 29.83 17.22
N SER A 213 19.01 30.14 16.92
CA SER A 213 19.39 31.28 16.06
C SER A 213 18.92 31.13 14.61
N THR A 214 18.85 29.90 14.13
CA THR A 214 18.41 29.56 12.77
C THR A 214 17.35 28.46 12.85
N PRO A 215 16.10 28.80 13.23
CA PRO A 215 14.99 27.86 13.17
C PRO A 215 14.84 27.32 11.75
N ASN A 216 14.53 26.03 11.61
CA ASN A 216 14.45 25.32 10.33
C ASN A 216 13.23 24.38 10.22
N GLY A 217 12.43 24.26 11.28
CA GLY A 217 11.24 23.39 11.30
C GLY A 217 11.54 21.90 11.37
N VAL A 218 12.77 21.51 11.72
CA VAL A 218 13.19 20.11 11.93
C VAL A 218 13.47 19.89 13.41
N PHE A 219 12.81 18.92 14.04
CA PHE A 219 13.09 18.53 15.43
C PHE A 219 14.42 17.76 15.53
N GLY A 220 15.54 18.48 15.46
CA GLY A 220 16.88 17.91 15.49
C GLY A 220 17.53 17.94 16.88
N PRO A 221 18.85 17.64 16.96
CA PRO A 221 19.60 17.66 18.23
C PRO A 221 19.50 18.97 19.00
N SER A 222 19.53 20.12 18.32
CA SER A 222 19.40 21.45 18.94
C SER A 222 18.03 21.64 19.60
N THR A 223 16.96 21.24 18.92
CA THR A 223 15.59 21.28 19.45
C THR A 223 15.47 20.31 20.63
N LYS A 224 15.91 19.06 20.47
CA LYS A 224 15.88 18.06 21.55
C LYS A 224 16.61 18.53 22.83
N SER A 225 17.78 19.16 22.67
CA SER A 225 18.61 19.65 23.79
C SER A 225 18.01 20.87 24.50
N LYS A 226 17.36 21.77 23.76
CA LYS A 226 16.77 23.00 24.31
C LYS A 226 15.30 22.86 24.71
N CYS A 227 14.66 21.74 24.37
CA CYS A 227 13.26 21.47 24.63
C CYS A 227 12.94 21.65 26.12
N PRO A 228 11.86 22.39 26.48
CA PRO A 228 11.53 22.59 27.87
C PRO A 228 11.04 21.30 28.54
N VAL A 229 11.18 21.25 29.86
CA VAL A 229 10.42 20.33 30.71
C VAL A 229 9.27 21.13 31.31
N LEU A 230 8.04 20.71 31.05
CA LEU A 230 6.81 21.35 31.52
C LEU A 230 6.03 20.40 32.42
N SER A 231 5.61 20.92 33.56
CA SER A 231 4.82 20.23 34.59
C SER A 231 3.95 21.22 35.35
N LEU A 232 3.10 20.74 36.25
CA LEU A 232 2.26 21.57 37.12
C LEU A 232 3.10 22.64 37.83
N GLY A 233 2.71 23.92 37.69
CA GLY A 233 3.44 25.07 38.22
C GLY A 233 4.46 25.71 37.27
N SER A 234 4.67 25.14 36.08
CA SER A 234 5.49 25.78 35.04
C SER A 234 4.91 27.13 34.61
N THR A 235 5.78 28.14 34.49
CA THR A 235 5.41 29.53 34.13
C THR A 235 5.79 29.90 32.70
N LYS A 236 6.31 28.95 31.93
CA LYS A 236 6.74 29.08 30.53
C LYS A 236 5.56 29.17 29.57
N THR A 237 4.78 30.25 29.67
CA THR A 237 3.46 30.43 29.02
C THR A 237 3.46 30.11 27.52
N LYS A 238 4.45 30.59 26.75
CA LYS A 238 4.52 30.34 25.29
C LYS A 238 4.74 28.87 24.97
N PHE A 239 5.64 28.19 25.67
CA PHE A 239 5.85 26.75 25.53
C PHE A 239 4.62 25.94 25.93
N ILE A 240 3.87 26.39 26.94
CA ILE A 240 2.63 25.74 27.36
C ILE A 240 1.54 25.86 26.29
N TYR A 241 1.40 27.03 25.64
CA TYR A 241 0.53 27.15 24.47
C TYR A 241 0.90 26.13 23.38
N LEU A 242 2.18 26.05 23.03
CA LEU A 242 2.66 25.10 22.01
C LEU A 242 2.39 23.63 22.40
N LEU A 243 2.56 23.27 23.68
CA LEU A 243 2.19 21.95 24.19
C LEU A 243 0.68 21.70 24.05
N GLN A 244 -0.15 22.64 24.49
CA GLN A 244 -1.61 22.55 24.41
C GLN A 244 -2.09 22.38 22.97
N PHE A 245 -1.49 23.12 22.04
CA PHE A 245 -1.77 23.01 20.61
C PHE A 245 -1.37 21.65 20.06
N ALA A 246 -0.14 21.22 20.32
CA ALA A 246 0.39 19.96 19.80
C ALA A 246 -0.41 18.76 20.33
N LEU A 247 -0.85 18.79 21.60
CA LEU A 247 -1.76 17.78 22.17
C LEU A 247 -3.07 17.70 21.38
N TYR A 248 -3.74 18.84 21.18
CA TYR A 248 -5.01 18.87 20.46
C TYR A 248 -4.88 18.45 19.00
N CYS A 249 -3.80 18.86 18.32
CA CYS A 249 -3.48 18.43 16.95
C CYS A 249 -3.30 16.91 16.82
N ASN A 250 -2.88 16.22 17.88
CA ASN A 250 -2.72 14.76 17.88
C ASN A 250 -4.02 14.00 18.19
N GLY A 251 -5.14 14.70 18.46
CA GLY A 251 -6.45 14.09 18.62
C GLY A 251 -7.30 14.78 19.68
N LYS A 252 -8.61 14.84 19.43
CA LYS A 252 -9.59 15.43 20.37
C LYS A 252 -9.62 14.70 21.71
N GLU A 253 -9.25 13.43 21.74
CA GLU A 253 -9.07 12.67 22.98
C GLU A 253 -7.97 13.21 23.90
N PHE A 254 -7.05 14.03 23.39
CA PHE A 254 -5.96 14.67 24.13
C PHE A 254 -6.21 16.17 24.33
N ASP A 255 -7.47 16.62 24.25
CA ASP A 255 -7.82 18.02 24.50
C ASP A 255 -7.38 18.46 25.91
N PRO A 256 -6.52 19.50 26.02
CA PRO A 256 -6.07 20.03 27.31
C PRO A 256 -7.16 20.82 28.06
N ASN A 257 -8.40 20.85 27.55
CA ASN A 257 -9.55 21.63 28.00
C ASN A 257 -9.40 23.13 27.77
N GLY A 258 -8.85 23.50 26.61
CA GLY A 258 -8.68 24.89 26.19
C GLY A 258 -7.23 25.33 26.08
N PHE A 259 -7.04 26.55 25.56
CA PHE A 259 -5.73 27.13 25.28
C PHE A 259 -5.58 28.43 26.07
N ASP A 260 -4.98 28.34 27.25
CA ASP A 260 -4.79 29.46 28.19
C ASP A 260 -3.32 29.75 28.50
N GLY A 261 -2.39 28.90 28.02
CA GLY A 261 -0.97 29.00 28.32
C GLY A 261 -0.60 28.61 29.76
N GLY A 262 -1.53 28.02 30.52
CA GLY A 262 -1.33 27.52 31.88
C GLY A 262 -1.20 26.00 31.94
N TYR A 263 -0.22 25.50 32.69
CA TYR A 263 -0.08 24.05 32.92
C TYR A 263 -0.96 23.63 34.09
N GLY A 264 -2.28 23.51 33.85
CA GLY A 264 -3.27 23.06 34.82
C GLY A 264 -3.52 21.55 34.80
N ASN A 265 -4.54 21.10 35.56
CA ASN A 265 -4.95 19.69 35.59
C ASN A 265 -5.42 19.16 34.22
N GLY A 266 -6.04 20.01 33.39
CA GLY A 266 -6.44 19.64 32.02
C GLY A 266 -5.22 19.24 31.17
N VAL A 267 -4.17 20.06 31.17
CA VAL A 267 -2.91 19.77 30.47
C VAL A 267 -2.25 18.52 31.03
N LYS A 268 -2.13 18.39 32.37
CA LYS A 268 -1.53 17.20 32.99
C LYS A 268 -2.22 15.91 32.54
N ASN A 269 -3.56 15.89 32.59
CA ASN A 269 -4.35 14.71 32.19
C ASN A 269 -4.19 14.41 30.70
N ALA A 270 -4.19 15.43 29.84
CA ALA A 270 -3.98 15.26 28.41
C ALA A 270 -2.57 14.70 28.12
N VAL A 271 -1.52 15.22 28.77
CA VAL A 271 -0.16 14.71 28.66
C VAL A 271 -0.06 13.26 29.12
N THR A 272 -0.58 12.93 30.30
CA THR A 272 -0.59 11.54 30.80
C THR A 272 -1.28 10.60 29.82
N LYS A 273 -2.44 11.00 29.28
CA LYS A 273 -3.19 10.18 28.32
C LYS A 273 -2.45 10.00 27.00
N PHE A 274 -1.85 11.06 26.47
CA PHE A 274 -1.03 11.00 25.25
C PHE A 274 0.22 10.13 25.45
N GLN A 275 0.92 10.29 26.58
CA GLN A 275 2.07 9.46 26.94
C GLN A 275 1.69 7.98 27.01
N SER A 276 0.58 7.63 27.68
CA SER A 276 0.07 6.25 27.68
C SER A 276 -0.24 5.76 26.27
N PHE A 277 -0.88 6.60 25.45
CA PHE A 277 -1.28 6.23 24.09
C PHE A 277 -0.08 5.92 23.18
N CYS A 278 1.04 6.64 23.31
CA CYS A 278 2.24 6.45 22.48
C CYS A 278 3.30 5.53 23.13
N GLY A 279 2.99 4.87 24.24
CA GLY A 279 3.93 3.97 24.93
C GLY A 279 5.10 4.70 25.60
N LEU A 280 4.88 5.91 26.11
CA LEU A 280 5.81 6.65 26.96
C LEU A 280 5.51 6.39 28.45
N ASN A 281 6.44 6.78 29.33
CA ASN A 281 6.13 6.88 30.76
C ASN A 281 5.04 7.95 30.99
N ALA A 282 3.92 7.55 31.59
CA ALA A 282 2.73 8.40 31.73
C ALA A 282 2.75 9.22 33.03
N ASP A 283 3.78 10.04 33.21
CA ASP A 283 4.00 10.85 34.41
C ASP A 283 3.28 12.22 34.40
N GLY A 284 2.72 12.63 33.26
CA GLY A 284 2.13 13.96 33.12
C GLY A 284 3.17 15.08 33.14
N ILE A 285 4.42 14.80 32.76
CA ILE A 285 5.50 15.78 32.58
C ILE A 285 5.89 15.80 31.10
N ALA A 286 5.70 16.94 30.45
CA ALA A 286 6.04 17.09 29.04
C ALA A 286 7.50 17.52 28.88
N GLY A 287 8.37 16.56 28.62
CA GLY A 287 9.78 16.78 28.24
C GLY A 287 10.04 16.53 26.76
N SER A 288 11.32 16.49 26.37
CA SER A 288 11.74 16.35 24.97
C SER A 288 11.15 15.12 24.26
N GLN A 289 11.01 13.97 24.96
CA GLN A 289 10.37 12.78 24.38
C GLN A 289 8.89 13.00 24.08
N THR A 290 8.16 13.67 24.99
CA THR A 290 6.74 13.99 24.76
C THR A 290 6.59 14.96 23.59
N PHE A 291 7.40 16.01 23.52
CA PHE A 291 7.37 16.95 22.41
C PHE A 291 7.76 16.30 21.08
N ALA A 292 8.77 15.44 21.08
CA ALA A 292 9.16 14.71 19.88
C ALA A 292 8.00 13.84 19.38
N SER A 293 7.37 13.04 20.25
CA SER A 293 6.20 12.21 19.90
C SER A 293 4.99 13.02 19.41
N LEU A 294 4.83 14.27 19.87
CA LEU A 294 3.76 15.16 19.42
C LEU A 294 4.02 15.77 18.04
N LEU A 295 5.29 16.02 17.67
CA LEU A 295 5.63 16.88 16.54
C LEU A 295 6.30 16.16 15.37
N VAL A 296 6.86 14.96 15.57
CA VAL A 296 7.54 14.19 14.53
C VAL A 296 7.07 12.74 14.57
N SER A 297 6.95 12.12 13.39
CA SER A 297 6.47 10.75 13.25
C SER A 297 7.24 9.76 14.12
N THR A 298 8.58 9.77 14.07
CA THR A 298 9.43 8.88 14.88
C THR A 298 9.35 9.09 16.39
N GLY A 299 8.75 10.18 16.84
CA GLY A 299 8.94 10.65 18.20
C GLY A 299 10.43 10.83 18.55
N ASP A 300 10.83 10.36 19.73
CA ASP A 300 12.24 10.23 20.05
C ASP A 300 12.80 8.93 19.44
N ASN A 301 13.50 9.05 18.31
CA ASN A 301 14.11 7.93 17.58
C ASN A 301 15.20 7.16 18.37
N THR A 302 15.59 7.65 19.55
CA THR A 302 16.50 6.95 20.46
C THR A 302 15.77 6.05 21.47
N ARG A 303 14.43 6.05 21.47
CA ARG A 303 13.63 5.14 22.30
C ARG A 303 13.95 3.69 21.93
N LYS A 304 14.09 2.86 22.95
CA LYS A 304 14.25 1.43 22.79
C LYS A 304 12.88 0.75 22.80
N GLY A 305 12.57 0.08 21.70
CA GLY A 305 11.39 -0.76 21.56
C GLY A 305 11.55 -2.13 22.22
N THR A 306 10.48 -2.89 22.16
CA THR A 306 10.43 -4.31 22.56
C THR A 306 10.06 -5.22 21.39
N ALA A 307 9.74 -4.65 20.24
CA ALA A 307 9.54 -5.35 18.98
C ALA A 307 10.59 -4.89 17.97
N CYS A 308 10.87 -5.72 16.99
CA CYS A 308 11.69 -5.35 15.86
C CYS A 308 11.17 -6.02 14.60
N ASP A 309 11.64 -5.61 13.44
CA ASP A 309 11.54 -6.37 12.20
C ASP A 309 12.90 -6.34 11.49
N CYS A 310 13.13 -7.33 10.64
CA CYS A 310 14.36 -7.44 9.90
C CYS A 310 14.20 -8.40 8.73
N SER A 311 15.06 -8.27 7.72
CA SER A 311 15.16 -9.21 6.58
C SER A 311 16.06 -10.42 6.87
N THR A 312 16.98 -10.29 7.83
CA THR A 312 17.94 -11.32 8.24
C THR A 312 17.24 -12.55 8.83
N THR A 313 17.61 -13.75 8.36
CA THR A 313 17.14 -15.02 8.94
C THR A 313 17.59 -15.15 10.39
N ILE A 314 16.66 -15.47 11.29
CA ILE A 314 16.93 -15.62 12.73
C ILE A 314 17.56 -16.99 13.02
N THR A 315 18.84 -16.99 13.40
CA THR A 315 19.55 -18.15 13.95
C THR A 315 19.47 -18.16 15.47
N ASP A 316 19.85 -19.26 16.14
CA ASP A 316 19.91 -19.32 17.61
C ASP A 316 20.76 -18.20 18.22
N ALA A 317 21.91 -17.89 17.61
CA ALA A 317 22.78 -16.82 18.09
C ALA A 317 22.11 -15.44 17.97
N ILE A 318 21.39 -15.19 16.85
CA ILE A 318 20.63 -13.96 16.65
C ILE A 318 19.45 -13.88 17.64
N ALA A 319 18.69 -14.97 17.80
CA ALA A 319 17.58 -15.03 18.74
C ALA A 319 18.04 -14.74 20.18
N ALA A 320 19.18 -15.30 20.59
CA ALA A 320 19.81 -15.00 21.86
C ALA A 320 20.23 -13.52 21.98
N THR A 321 20.79 -12.91 20.92
CA THR A 321 21.09 -11.47 20.89
C THR A 321 19.82 -10.63 21.08
N LEU A 322 18.73 -10.94 20.38
CA LEU A 322 17.46 -10.24 20.49
C LEU A 322 16.91 -10.29 21.94
N LYS A 323 16.87 -11.48 22.54
CA LYS A 323 16.41 -11.66 23.93
C LYS A 323 17.30 -10.95 24.94
N ALA A 324 18.63 -11.04 24.80
CA ALA A 324 19.57 -10.33 25.67
C ALA A 324 19.35 -8.82 25.61
N ASN A 325 19.03 -8.31 24.42
CA ASN A 325 18.68 -6.93 24.17
C ASN A 325 17.21 -6.58 24.48
N LYS A 326 16.44 -7.45 25.13
CA LYS A 326 15.06 -7.20 25.60
C LYS A 326 14.01 -7.03 24.49
N TYR A 327 14.28 -7.56 23.29
CA TYR A 327 13.25 -7.74 22.29
C TYR A 327 12.44 -9.01 22.59
N GLU A 328 11.14 -8.92 22.32
CA GLU A 328 10.15 -9.95 22.63
C GLU A 328 9.40 -10.43 21.38
N VAL A 329 9.24 -9.55 20.39
CA VAL A 329 8.51 -9.80 19.14
C VAL A 329 9.39 -9.46 17.95
N VAL A 330 9.44 -10.33 16.95
CA VAL A 330 10.15 -10.08 15.69
C VAL A 330 9.18 -10.19 14.50
N GLY A 331 9.14 -9.14 13.68
CA GLY A 331 8.49 -9.12 12.39
C GLY A 331 9.35 -9.84 11.36
N ARG A 332 8.74 -10.80 10.67
CA ARG A 332 9.41 -11.60 9.65
C ARG A 332 8.54 -11.72 8.41
N TYR A 333 9.20 -11.71 7.26
CA TYR A 333 8.53 -11.76 5.97
C TYR A 333 7.92 -13.14 5.75
N LEU A 334 6.65 -13.15 5.35
CA LEU A 334 5.89 -14.37 5.09
C LEU A 334 6.32 -14.99 3.76
N THR A 335 6.61 -14.15 2.76
CA THR A 335 6.87 -14.55 1.37
C THR A 335 8.09 -13.82 0.81
N GLY A 336 8.43 -14.11 -0.45
CA GLY A 336 9.50 -13.41 -1.17
C GLY A 336 10.92 -13.84 -0.78
N LYS A 337 11.89 -12.95 -1.06
CA LYS A 337 13.34 -13.21 -0.92
C LYS A 337 13.74 -13.47 0.53
N PHE A 338 13.12 -12.79 1.48
CA PHE A 338 13.48 -12.80 2.90
C PHE A 338 12.53 -13.64 3.75
N ARG A 339 11.72 -14.49 3.10
CA ARG A 339 10.69 -15.31 3.73
C ARG A 339 11.24 -16.14 4.88
N MET A 340 10.47 -16.23 5.94
CA MET A 340 10.75 -17.14 7.05
C MET A 340 10.44 -18.59 6.71
N THR A 341 11.01 -19.50 7.49
CA THR A 341 10.83 -20.95 7.33
C THR A 341 10.32 -21.60 8.62
N SER A 342 9.77 -22.82 8.54
CA SER A 342 9.35 -23.58 9.73
C SER A 342 10.50 -23.83 10.72
N SER A 343 11.72 -24.05 10.22
CA SER A 343 12.92 -24.20 11.05
C SER A 343 13.29 -22.90 11.77
N GLU A 344 13.19 -21.75 11.09
CA GLU A 344 13.40 -20.44 11.70
C GLU A 344 12.34 -20.14 12.76
N LEU A 345 11.06 -20.41 12.48
CA LEU A 345 9.97 -20.26 13.44
C LEU A 345 10.24 -21.06 14.72
N LYS A 346 10.69 -22.32 14.58
CA LYS A 346 11.07 -23.16 15.73
C LYS A 346 12.16 -22.51 16.56
N ILE A 347 13.24 -22.00 15.94
CA ILE A 347 14.33 -21.29 16.63
C ILE A 347 13.79 -20.08 17.40
N ILE A 348 12.93 -19.27 16.77
CA ILE A 348 12.35 -18.09 17.39
C ILE A 348 11.55 -18.48 18.65
N PHE A 349 10.67 -19.48 18.55
CA PHE A 349 9.83 -19.91 19.66
C PHE A 349 10.62 -20.61 20.78
N ASP A 350 11.59 -21.46 20.46
CA ASP A 350 12.45 -22.13 21.45
C ASP A 350 13.27 -21.13 22.28
N ASN A 351 13.60 -19.98 21.68
CA ASN A 351 14.27 -18.87 22.37
C ASN A 351 13.29 -17.91 23.10
N GLY A 352 12.00 -18.24 23.14
CA GLY A 352 10.98 -17.46 23.84
C GLY A 352 10.72 -16.08 23.22
N LEU A 353 10.92 -15.95 21.90
CA LEU A 353 10.49 -14.82 21.08
C LEU A 353 9.12 -15.12 20.45
N ARG A 354 8.45 -14.07 19.99
CA ARG A 354 7.17 -14.12 19.29
C ARG A 354 7.32 -13.59 17.87
N VAL A 355 6.45 -13.99 16.95
CA VAL A 355 6.51 -13.60 15.54
C VAL A 355 5.28 -12.81 15.13
N ILE A 356 5.46 -11.81 14.26
CA ILE A 356 4.40 -11.23 13.45
C ILE A 356 4.72 -11.44 11.95
N PRO A 357 3.79 -12.01 11.16
CA PRO A 357 4.01 -12.18 9.73
C PRO A 357 3.78 -10.87 8.96
N ILE A 358 4.76 -10.51 8.12
CA ILE A 358 4.73 -9.35 7.22
C ILE A 358 4.61 -9.85 5.79
N PHE A 359 3.65 -9.33 5.02
CA PHE A 359 3.52 -9.61 3.60
C PHE A 359 4.04 -8.42 2.77
N GLU A 360 5.17 -8.62 2.10
CA GLU A 360 5.81 -7.62 1.24
C GLU A 360 6.57 -8.33 0.10
N VAL A 361 6.15 -8.10 -1.15
CA VAL A 361 6.72 -8.75 -2.35
C VAL A 361 6.99 -7.71 -3.45
N GLY A 362 5.99 -6.89 -3.72
CA GLY A 362 6.15 -5.48 -4.09
C GLY A 362 5.50 -4.63 -3.01
N GLY A 363 5.31 -3.34 -3.25
CA GLY A 363 4.73 -2.45 -2.25
C GLY A 363 5.42 -1.09 -2.17
N TYR A 364 6.59 -0.96 -2.81
CA TYR A 364 7.40 0.25 -2.86
C TYR A 364 7.06 1.23 -4.01
N LYS A 365 5.95 1.00 -4.73
CA LYS A 365 5.51 1.87 -5.84
C LYS A 365 4.00 1.79 -6.09
N LEU A 366 3.41 2.90 -6.53
CA LEU A 366 1.97 3.03 -6.78
C LEU A 366 1.40 1.96 -7.72
N SER A 367 2.11 1.63 -8.81
CA SER A 367 1.61 0.68 -9.83
C SER A 367 1.46 -0.75 -9.34
N TYR A 368 1.98 -1.09 -8.16
CA TYR A 368 1.74 -2.37 -7.51
C TYR A 368 0.31 -2.47 -6.96
N PHE A 369 -0.28 -1.36 -6.54
CA PHE A 369 -1.56 -1.37 -5.82
C PHE A 369 -2.73 -1.32 -6.80
N SER A 370 -3.29 -2.49 -7.09
CA SER A 370 -4.52 -2.67 -7.87
C SER A 370 -5.45 -3.66 -7.16
N TYR A 371 -6.71 -3.71 -7.58
CA TYR A 371 -7.66 -4.69 -7.05
C TYR A 371 -7.18 -6.13 -7.29
N ASP A 372 -6.78 -6.46 -8.52
CA ASP A 372 -6.32 -7.81 -8.89
C ASP A 372 -5.05 -8.22 -8.14
N GLN A 373 -4.12 -7.28 -7.93
CA GLN A 373 -2.94 -7.55 -7.10
C GLN A 373 -3.35 -7.86 -5.66
N GLY A 374 -4.35 -7.17 -5.11
CA GLY A 374 -4.88 -7.44 -3.76
C GLY A 374 -5.48 -8.83 -3.63
N VAL A 375 -6.16 -9.34 -4.67
CA VAL A 375 -6.64 -10.73 -4.70
C VAL A 375 -5.46 -11.71 -4.68
N SER A 376 -4.48 -11.51 -5.56
CA SER A 376 -3.29 -12.39 -5.65
C SER A 376 -2.49 -12.40 -4.34
N ASP A 377 -2.31 -11.24 -3.73
CA ASP A 377 -1.55 -11.11 -2.48
C ASP A 377 -2.28 -11.74 -1.31
N ALA A 378 -3.61 -11.59 -1.24
CA ALA A 378 -4.42 -12.26 -0.23
C ALA A 378 -4.36 -13.78 -0.35
N ASP A 379 -4.46 -14.31 -1.57
CA ASP A 379 -4.30 -15.75 -1.84
C ASP A 379 -2.95 -16.26 -1.37
N SER A 380 -1.87 -15.58 -1.77
CA SER A 380 -0.51 -15.95 -1.35
C SER A 380 -0.32 -15.86 0.17
N ALA A 381 -0.87 -14.83 0.82
CA ALA A 381 -0.75 -14.65 2.25
C ALA A 381 -1.49 -15.74 3.05
N ILE A 382 -2.76 -16.02 2.72
CA ILE A 382 -3.56 -17.06 3.38
C ILE A 382 -2.86 -18.41 3.24
N PHE A 383 -2.44 -18.71 2.02
CA PHE A 383 -1.78 -19.96 1.68
C PHE A 383 -0.47 -20.16 2.45
N THR A 384 0.45 -19.20 2.39
CA THR A 384 1.76 -19.35 3.05
C THR A 384 1.63 -19.32 4.58
N ALA A 385 0.69 -18.55 5.12
CA ALA A 385 0.41 -18.57 6.56
C ALA A 385 -0.08 -19.95 7.02
N ALA A 386 -0.97 -20.58 6.25
CA ALA A 386 -1.46 -21.93 6.54
C ALA A 386 -0.37 -22.98 6.42
N GLN A 387 0.46 -22.92 5.38
CA GLN A 387 1.62 -23.80 5.19
C GLN A 387 2.59 -23.75 6.38
N LEU A 388 2.86 -22.56 6.92
CA LEU A 388 3.74 -22.37 8.07
C LEU A 388 3.07 -22.69 9.41
N GLY A 389 1.77 -23.03 9.40
CA GLY A 389 1.03 -23.45 10.59
C GLY A 389 0.55 -22.30 11.47
N PHE A 390 0.46 -21.07 10.96
CA PHE A 390 -0.07 -19.97 11.75
C PHE A 390 -1.51 -20.27 12.17
N THR A 391 -1.82 -19.97 13.43
CA THR A 391 -3.10 -20.32 14.04
C THR A 391 -4.14 -19.22 13.84
N LYS A 392 -5.39 -19.54 14.18
CA LYS A 392 -6.53 -18.61 14.12
C LYS A 392 -6.22 -17.29 14.80
N ASP A 393 -6.77 -16.21 14.23
CA ASP A 393 -6.63 -14.82 14.67
C ASP A 393 -5.22 -14.22 14.50
N THR A 394 -4.27 -14.94 13.89
CA THR A 394 -2.97 -14.37 13.49
C THR A 394 -3.19 -13.20 12.54
N ILE A 395 -2.58 -12.04 12.84
CA ILE A 395 -2.65 -10.84 12.02
C ILE A 395 -1.48 -10.82 11.04
N ILE A 396 -1.77 -10.74 9.75
CA ILE A 396 -0.79 -10.60 8.67
C ILE A 396 -0.73 -9.12 8.25
N TYR A 397 0.44 -8.50 8.33
CA TYR A 397 0.62 -7.10 7.97
C TYR A 397 1.01 -6.94 6.50
N PHE A 398 0.10 -6.42 5.68
CA PHE A 398 0.35 -6.12 4.27
C PHE A 398 1.03 -4.75 4.13
N ALA A 399 2.16 -4.70 3.43
CA ALA A 399 3.00 -3.51 3.34
C ALA A 399 2.58 -2.53 2.22
N VAL A 400 2.53 -1.25 2.58
CA VAL A 400 2.46 -0.09 1.67
C VAL A 400 3.70 0.77 1.93
N ASP A 401 4.85 0.33 1.40
CA ASP A 401 6.17 0.89 1.72
C ASP A 401 6.65 1.94 0.70
N PHE A 402 5.83 2.98 0.49
CA PHE A 402 6.23 4.13 -0.34
C PHE A 402 5.52 5.41 0.11
N ASP A 403 5.97 6.55 -0.42
CA ASP A 403 5.30 7.83 -0.18
C ASP A 403 3.98 7.93 -0.95
N ALA A 404 2.93 7.28 -0.43
CA ALA A 404 1.59 7.37 -0.97
C ALA A 404 0.96 8.74 -0.63
N LEU A 405 0.58 9.51 -1.65
CA LEU A 405 -0.20 10.73 -1.48
C LEU A 405 -1.66 10.39 -1.14
N ASP A 406 -2.41 11.34 -0.55
CA ASP A 406 -3.81 11.07 -0.17
C ASP A 406 -4.71 10.69 -1.36
N SER A 407 -4.40 11.20 -2.55
CA SER A 407 -5.01 10.78 -3.81
C SER A 407 -4.71 9.31 -4.15
N ASP A 408 -3.46 8.89 -3.99
CA ASP A 408 -2.99 7.53 -4.28
C ASP A 408 -3.64 6.51 -3.35
N VAL A 409 -3.83 6.90 -2.08
CA VAL A 409 -4.57 6.08 -1.11
C VAL A 409 -6.00 5.84 -1.59
N THR A 410 -6.64 6.87 -2.11
CA THR A 410 -8.02 6.79 -2.61
C THR A 410 -8.11 5.95 -3.89
N SER A 411 -7.23 6.18 -4.85
CA SER A 411 -7.32 5.58 -6.19
C SER A 411 -6.79 4.15 -6.27
N ASN A 412 -5.85 3.77 -5.40
CA ASN A 412 -5.10 2.52 -5.54
C ASN A 412 -5.06 1.68 -4.25
N VAL A 413 -4.66 2.27 -3.12
CA VAL A 413 -4.45 1.52 -1.87
C VAL A 413 -5.77 1.02 -1.29
N LEU A 414 -6.82 1.85 -1.24
CA LEU A 414 -8.13 1.42 -0.74
C LEU A 414 -8.77 0.32 -1.61
N PRO A 415 -8.78 0.39 -2.95
CA PRO A 415 -9.19 -0.73 -3.80
C PRO A 415 -8.39 -2.02 -3.57
N TYR A 416 -7.07 -1.93 -3.41
CA TYR A 416 -6.21 -3.09 -3.11
C TYR A 416 -6.60 -3.75 -1.77
N PHE A 417 -6.73 -2.97 -0.69
CA PHE A 417 -7.12 -3.51 0.63
C PHE A 417 -8.58 -4.01 0.67
N LYS A 418 -9.47 -3.40 -0.11
CA LYS A 418 -10.82 -3.92 -0.32
C LYS A 418 -10.77 -5.34 -0.89
N ALA A 419 -9.98 -5.56 -1.94
CA ALA A 419 -9.82 -6.88 -2.56
C ALA A 419 -9.29 -7.92 -1.56
N ILE A 420 -8.29 -7.55 -0.74
CA ILE A 420 -7.78 -8.42 0.33
C ILE A 420 -8.89 -8.78 1.31
N SER A 421 -9.66 -7.79 1.79
CA SER A 421 -10.74 -7.98 2.74
C SER A 421 -11.85 -8.89 2.22
N GLU A 422 -12.28 -8.68 0.97
CA GLU A 422 -13.27 -9.52 0.29
C GLU A 422 -12.72 -10.95 0.10
N LYS A 423 -11.45 -11.11 -0.26
CA LYS A 423 -10.84 -12.43 -0.45
C LYS A 423 -10.71 -13.21 0.87
N PHE A 424 -10.25 -12.57 1.94
CA PHE A 424 -10.20 -13.18 3.27
C PHE A 424 -11.59 -13.64 3.73
N THR A 425 -12.61 -12.83 3.49
CA THR A 425 -14.01 -13.16 3.83
C THR A 425 -14.51 -14.36 3.01
N ASN A 426 -14.33 -14.32 1.69
CA ASN A 426 -14.80 -15.37 0.78
C ASN A 426 -14.08 -16.71 1.00
N ALA A 427 -12.81 -16.67 1.41
CA ALA A 427 -12.03 -17.86 1.76
C ALA A 427 -12.33 -18.39 3.18
N ASN A 428 -13.25 -17.77 3.94
CA ASN A 428 -13.45 -18.02 5.37
C ASN A 428 -12.13 -18.05 6.15
N SER A 429 -11.21 -17.14 5.81
CA SER A 429 -9.86 -17.11 6.37
C SER A 429 -9.90 -17.01 7.89
N ILE A 430 -9.10 -17.83 8.55
CA ILE A 430 -8.89 -17.77 10.01
C ILE A 430 -7.95 -16.64 10.43
N TYR A 431 -7.31 -15.98 9.47
CA TYR A 431 -6.36 -14.90 9.68
C TYR A 431 -7.02 -13.53 9.65
N LYS A 432 -6.32 -12.54 10.21
CA LYS A 432 -6.74 -11.15 10.27
C LYS A 432 -5.82 -10.27 9.46
N ILE A 433 -6.36 -9.14 8.99
CA ILE A 433 -5.65 -8.21 8.13
C ILE A 433 -5.08 -7.07 8.98
N GLY A 434 -3.76 -6.94 8.97
CA GLY A 434 -3.03 -5.76 9.42
C GLY A 434 -2.45 -4.99 8.24
N ILE A 435 -2.03 -3.76 8.49
CA ILE A 435 -1.35 -2.92 7.50
C ILE A 435 -0.02 -2.41 8.03
N TYR A 436 1.04 -2.51 7.23
CA TYR A 436 2.28 -1.76 7.43
C TYR A 436 2.30 -0.56 6.48
N ALA A 437 2.23 0.68 6.99
CA ALA A 437 2.17 1.88 6.14
C ALA A 437 2.38 3.20 6.91
N PRO A 438 2.46 4.35 6.21
CA PRO A 438 2.44 5.67 6.86
C PRO A 438 1.13 5.92 7.62
N ARG A 439 1.17 6.82 8.62
CA ARG A 439 0.04 7.11 9.53
C ARG A 439 -1.29 7.37 8.82
N ASN A 440 -1.30 8.21 7.79
CA ASN A 440 -2.51 8.51 7.01
C ASN A 440 -3.06 7.25 6.34
N VAL A 441 -2.19 6.47 5.69
CA VAL A 441 -2.57 5.26 4.95
C VAL A 441 -3.17 4.23 5.92
N CYS A 442 -2.48 3.94 7.02
CA CYS A 442 -2.97 3.09 8.10
C CYS A 442 -4.36 3.51 8.58
N SER A 443 -4.51 4.79 8.95
CA SER A 443 -5.79 5.33 9.45
C SER A 443 -6.90 5.21 8.41
N ARG A 444 -6.61 5.45 7.13
CA ARG A 444 -7.63 5.40 6.07
C ARG A 444 -8.08 3.98 5.75
N VAL A 445 -7.16 3.02 5.70
CA VAL A 445 -7.50 1.61 5.49
C VAL A 445 -8.28 1.06 6.68
N GLN A 446 -7.89 1.41 7.91
CA GLN A 446 -8.62 1.05 9.12
C GLN A 446 -10.03 1.67 9.15
N ASN A 447 -10.17 2.96 8.84
CA ASN A 447 -11.46 3.64 8.80
C ASN A 447 -12.40 3.07 7.72
N ALA A 448 -11.85 2.53 6.63
CA ALA A 448 -12.62 1.82 5.62
C ALA A 448 -13.05 0.40 6.05
N GLY A 449 -12.54 -0.10 7.18
CA GLY A 449 -12.86 -1.43 7.72
C GLY A 449 -12.05 -2.58 7.11
N TYR A 450 -10.99 -2.30 6.35
CA TYR A 450 -10.23 -3.33 5.65
C TYR A 450 -9.03 -3.87 6.45
N SER A 451 -8.60 -3.19 7.51
CA SER A 451 -7.58 -3.67 8.45
C SER A 451 -8.04 -3.52 9.91
N CYS A 452 -7.50 -4.36 10.79
CA CYS A 452 -7.81 -4.34 12.23
C CYS A 452 -6.62 -3.97 13.12
N SER A 453 -5.44 -3.71 12.53
CA SER A 453 -4.21 -3.40 13.26
C SER A 453 -3.22 -2.66 12.36
N SER A 454 -2.55 -1.65 12.92
CA SER A 454 -1.59 -0.83 12.18
C SER A 454 -0.15 -1.04 12.69
N PHE A 455 0.76 -1.30 11.76
CA PHE A 455 2.20 -1.27 11.96
C PHE A 455 2.73 -0.03 11.20
N VAL A 456 3.15 0.98 11.93
CA VAL A 456 3.37 2.31 11.36
C VAL A 456 4.84 2.49 10.99
N CYS A 457 5.13 2.90 9.75
CA CYS A 457 6.49 3.16 9.26
C CYS A 457 6.96 4.59 9.57
N ASP A 458 6.94 4.98 10.84
CA ASP A 458 7.18 6.36 11.26
C ASP A 458 8.63 6.84 11.05
N MET A 459 9.59 5.92 10.90
CA MET A 459 10.98 6.22 10.55
C MET A 459 11.15 6.85 9.15
N SER A 460 10.18 6.64 8.27
CA SER A 460 10.08 7.32 6.98
C SER A 460 9.55 8.75 7.15
N THR A 461 10.35 9.60 7.81
CA THR A 461 10.00 11.00 8.15
C THR A 461 9.74 11.89 6.92
N GLY A 462 10.20 11.49 5.74
CA GLY A 462 9.94 12.18 4.48
C GLY A 462 8.60 11.84 3.83
N PHE A 463 7.95 10.73 4.24
CA PHE A 463 6.69 10.30 3.63
C PHE A 463 5.55 11.24 4.01
N SER A 464 4.79 11.62 3.00
CA SER A 464 3.69 12.55 3.08
C SER A 464 2.58 12.09 4.01
N GLY A 465 2.32 10.78 4.07
CA GLY A 465 1.38 10.18 5.00
C GLY A 465 1.81 10.22 6.48
N ASN A 466 3.04 10.60 6.80
CA ASN A 466 3.55 10.77 8.17
C ASN A 466 3.59 12.24 8.61
N LEU A 467 3.40 13.18 7.69
CA LEU A 467 3.58 14.61 7.94
C LEU A 467 2.26 15.31 8.25
N GLY A 468 2.03 15.59 9.53
CA GLY A 468 0.79 16.24 9.99
C GLY A 468 -0.37 15.27 10.24
N TYR A 469 -0.08 13.98 10.41
CA TYR A 469 -1.07 12.97 10.76
C TYR A 469 -0.79 12.38 12.15
N PRO A 470 -1.81 12.22 13.00
CA PRO A 470 -1.65 11.57 14.30
C PRO A 470 -1.38 10.07 14.13
N LEU A 471 -0.77 9.46 15.15
CA LEU A 471 -0.60 8.01 15.21
C LEU A 471 -1.98 7.31 15.18
N PRO A 472 -2.19 6.27 14.34
CA PRO A 472 -3.48 5.57 14.21
C PRO A 472 -3.98 5.00 15.54
N LYS A 473 -5.29 4.99 15.78
CA LYS A 473 -5.86 4.52 17.06
C LYS A 473 -5.67 3.03 17.30
N ASP A 474 -5.54 2.25 16.24
CA ASP A 474 -5.29 0.81 16.21
C ASP A 474 -3.80 0.44 16.10
N TRP A 475 -2.88 1.42 16.25
CA TRP A 475 -1.44 1.14 16.17
C TRP A 475 -1.03 0.04 17.16
N ALA A 476 -0.35 -0.98 16.63
CA ALA A 476 0.22 -2.10 17.35
C ALA A 476 1.75 -1.98 17.45
N PHE A 477 2.37 -1.54 16.37
CA PHE A 477 3.81 -1.35 16.25
C PHE A 477 4.08 0.00 15.58
N ASP A 478 5.14 0.67 16.02
CA ASP A 478 5.59 1.97 15.54
C ASP A 478 7.11 1.89 15.29
N GLN A 479 7.50 1.86 14.02
CA GLN A 479 8.89 1.71 13.57
C GLN A 479 9.58 3.08 13.55
N ILE A 480 10.60 3.26 14.39
CA ILE A 480 11.14 4.60 14.68
C ILE A 480 12.63 4.79 14.35
N SER A 481 13.39 3.71 14.20
CA SER A 481 14.82 3.77 13.89
C SER A 481 15.39 2.42 13.47
N THR A 482 16.46 2.45 12.66
CA THR A 482 17.32 1.28 12.42
C THR A 482 18.47 1.29 13.41
N VAL A 483 18.77 0.14 14.02
CA VAL A 483 19.86 -0.01 14.99
C VAL A 483 20.59 -1.35 14.79
N THR A 484 21.89 -1.37 15.10
CA THR A 484 22.65 -2.62 15.20
C THR A 484 22.70 -3.08 16.64
N LEU A 485 22.30 -4.34 16.88
CA LEU A 485 22.44 -5.00 18.17
C LEU A 485 23.70 -5.85 18.18
N HIS A 486 24.34 -5.88 19.35
CA HIS A 486 25.52 -6.70 19.60
C HIS A 486 25.19 -7.78 20.64
N GLY A 487 25.83 -8.94 20.50
CA GLY A 487 25.58 -10.10 21.36
C GLY A 487 26.29 -11.36 20.87
N ASN A 488 25.58 -12.49 20.88
CA ASN A 488 26.10 -13.77 20.40
C ASN A 488 26.29 -13.77 18.87
N ALA A 489 25.50 -12.97 18.16
CA ALA A 489 25.71 -12.56 16.79
C ALA A 489 25.19 -11.12 16.62
N ASP A 490 25.90 -10.32 15.82
CA ASP A 490 25.45 -8.96 15.49
C ASP A 490 24.29 -9.01 14.50
N ILE A 491 23.32 -8.12 14.68
CA ILE A 491 22.17 -8.00 13.76
C ILE A 491 21.73 -6.54 13.66
N GLU A 492 21.53 -6.07 12.42
CA GLU A 492 20.79 -4.84 12.14
C GLU A 492 19.29 -5.14 12.11
N ILE A 493 18.53 -4.31 12.82
CA ILE A 493 17.08 -4.40 12.91
C ILE A 493 16.46 -3.02 12.73
N ASP A 494 15.19 -3.02 12.35
CA ASP A 494 14.32 -1.87 12.56
C ASP A 494 13.66 -2.01 13.94
N ASN A 495 13.84 -1.00 14.77
CA ASN A 495 13.42 -0.94 16.16
C ASN A 495 12.00 -0.38 16.25
N ASN A 496 11.11 -1.21 16.82
CA ASN A 496 9.67 -0.97 16.86
C ASN A 496 9.19 -0.81 18.31
N ILE A 497 8.53 0.32 18.58
CA ILE A 497 7.75 0.48 19.80
C ILE A 497 6.51 -0.40 19.67
N SER A 498 6.21 -1.20 20.69
CA SER A 498 4.98 -2.00 20.76
C SER A 498 3.96 -1.34 21.68
N SER A 499 2.72 -1.22 21.22
CA SER A 499 1.59 -0.79 22.05
C SER A 499 1.00 -1.94 22.90
N GLY A 500 1.41 -3.18 22.61
CA GLY A 500 0.85 -4.39 23.22
C GLY A 500 -0.49 -4.86 22.61
N LYS A 501 -1.09 -4.12 21.66
CA LYS A 501 -2.36 -4.54 21.02
C LYS A 501 -2.24 -5.81 20.18
N ASN A 502 -1.08 -6.03 19.57
CA ASN A 502 -0.74 -7.30 18.95
C ASN A 502 0.50 -7.87 19.66
N PRO A 503 0.36 -8.94 20.45
CA PRO A 503 1.49 -9.53 21.15
C PRO A 503 2.36 -10.43 20.24
N GLY A 504 1.95 -10.67 18.98
CA GLY A 504 2.55 -11.68 18.12
C GLY A 504 2.19 -13.11 18.54
N VAL A 505 2.47 -14.07 17.65
CA VAL A 505 2.26 -15.50 17.93
C VAL A 505 3.50 -16.09 18.61
N ASN A 506 3.29 -17.06 19.49
CA ASN A 506 4.36 -17.76 20.22
C ASN A 506 4.45 -19.25 19.86
N SER A 507 3.62 -19.72 18.94
CA SER A 507 3.65 -21.06 18.38
C SER A 507 2.93 -21.09 17.04
N VAL A 508 3.22 -22.15 16.29
CA VAL A 508 2.50 -22.56 15.08
C VAL A 508 2.18 -24.04 15.21
N VAL A 509 1.24 -24.53 14.39
CA VAL A 509 0.95 -25.96 14.20
C VAL A 509 1.42 -26.32 12.80
N PRO A 510 2.70 -26.73 12.63
CA PRO A 510 3.26 -26.97 11.31
C PRO A 510 2.46 -28.05 10.57
N VAL A 511 2.17 -27.81 9.30
CA VAL A 511 1.53 -28.82 8.46
C VAL A 511 2.60 -29.76 7.91
N ASP A 512 2.44 -31.06 8.12
CA ASP A 512 3.28 -32.07 7.50
C ASP A 512 2.86 -32.29 6.04
N ILE A 513 3.24 -31.34 5.18
CA ILE A 513 2.90 -31.38 3.75
C ILE A 513 3.51 -32.60 3.07
N LEU A 514 4.75 -32.96 3.40
CA LEU A 514 5.40 -34.12 2.80
C LEU A 514 4.74 -35.43 3.26
N GLY A 515 4.39 -35.53 4.54
CA GLY A 515 3.57 -36.64 5.04
C GLY A 515 2.24 -36.72 4.31
N ALA A 516 1.53 -35.60 4.14
CA ALA A 516 0.25 -35.58 3.44
C ALA A 516 0.34 -35.93 1.95
N LEU A 517 1.40 -35.50 1.25
CA LEU A 517 1.66 -35.89 -0.14
C LEU A 517 2.01 -37.38 -0.24
N ASN A 518 2.93 -37.87 0.59
CA ASN A 518 3.45 -39.24 0.51
C ASN A 518 2.47 -40.29 1.07
N ASP A 519 1.55 -39.90 1.96
CA ASP A 519 0.50 -40.78 2.50
C ASP A 519 -0.78 -40.80 1.64
N ASN A 520 -0.75 -40.25 0.42
CA ASN A 520 -1.89 -40.28 -0.51
C ASN A 520 -1.92 -41.57 -1.37
N SER A 521 -3.12 -41.98 -1.77
CA SER A 521 -3.37 -43.01 -2.78
C SER A 521 -2.63 -42.80 -4.11
N PHE A 522 -2.43 -41.54 -4.54
CA PHE A 522 -1.76 -41.24 -5.81
C PHE A 522 -0.25 -41.49 -5.72
N ALA A 523 0.49 -40.86 -4.78
CA ALA A 523 1.92 -41.16 -4.57
C ALA A 523 2.22 -42.66 -4.42
N LYS A 524 1.39 -43.38 -3.64
CA LYS A 524 1.51 -44.83 -3.44
C LYS A 524 1.32 -45.63 -4.74
N LEU A 525 0.39 -45.22 -5.61
CA LEU A 525 0.13 -45.90 -6.87
C LEU A 525 1.33 -45.85 -7.82
N PHE A 526 2.03 -44.72 -7.85
CA PHE A 526 3.21 -44.56 -8.69
C PHE A 526 4.52 -44.97 -8.00
N GLY A 527 4.47 -45.38 -6.73
CA GLY A 527 5.65 -45.75 -5.94
C GLY A 527 6.65 -44.60 -5.78
N VAL A 528 6.16 -43.35 -5.77
CA VAL A 528 7.00 -42.17 -5.65
C VAL A 528 6.97 -41.61 -4.23
N GLU A 529 8.10 -41.05 -3.80
CA GLU A 529 8.23 -40.33 -2.54
C GLU A 529 8.76 -38.92 -2.84
N PHE A 530 7.95 -37.91 -2.53
CA PHE A 530 8.32 -36.51 -2.70
C PHE A 530 9.24 -36.08 -1.56
N SER A 531 10.35 -35.45 -1.94
CA SER A 531 11.32 -34.86 -1.00
C SER A 531 11.09 -33.36 -0.77
N THR A 532 10.33 -32.70 -1.65
CA THR A 532 9.91 -31.30 -1.52
C THR A 532 8.46 -31.14 -2.02
N PRO A 533 7.71 -30.14 -1.52
CA PRO A 533 6.31 -29.92 -1.91
C PRO A 533 6.07 -29.52 -3.37
N ASP A 534 7.12 -29.11 -4.09
CA ASP A 534 7.10 -28.69 -5.50
C ASP A 534 7.96 -29.62 -6.38
N ALA A 535 8.22 -30.85 -5.92
CA ALA A 535 9.07 -31.79 -6.62
C ALA A 535 8.42 -32.26 -7.93
N GLU A 536 9.20 -32.29 -9.01
CA GLU A 536 8.89 -33.03 -10.23
C GLU A 536 9.80 -34.26 -10.30
N ILE A 537 9.20 -35.44 -10.32
CA ILE A 537 9.89 -36.72 -10.43
C ILE A 537 9.68 -37.23 -11.85
N GLU A 538 10.75 -37.26 -12.63
CA GLU A 538 10.75 -37.85 -13.96
C GLU A 538 10.74 -39.38 -13.85
N ILE A 539 9.71 -40.02 -14.39
CA ILE A 539 9.58 -41.49 -14.39
C ILE A 539 10.08 -42.07 -15.71
N PHE A 540 9.84 -41.37 -16.82
CA PHE A 540 10.23 -41.80 -18.16
C PHE A 540 10.53 -40.61 -19.05
N ASN A 541 11.59 -40.65 -19.84
CA ASN A 541 11.95 -39.57 -20.74
C ASN A 541 12.79 -40.07 -21.90
N ASN A 542 12.29 -39.89 -23.11
CA ASN A 542 13.01 -40.17 -24.35
C ASN A 542 12.76 -39.06 -25.38
N ALA A 543 13.21 -39.27 -26.63
CA ALA A 543 13.05 -38.26 -27.68
C ALA A 543 11.58 -37.88 -27.98
N PHE A 544 10.62 -38.76 -27.71
CA PHE A 544 9.23 -38.64 -28.14
C PHE A 544 8.24 -38.46 -26.98
N VAL A 545 8.58 -38.92 -25.76
CA VAL A 545 7.68 -38.88 -24.60
C VAL A 545 8.45 -38.53 -23.33
N LYS A 546 7.86 -37.67 -22.49
CA LYS A 546 8.23 -37.49 -21.09
C LYS A 546 7.02 -37.79 -20.20
N ILE A 547 7.22 -38.64 -19.20
CA ILE A 547 6.27 -38.91 -18.12
C ILE A 547 6.89 -38.46 -16.81
N ALA A 548 6.22 -37.57 -16.09
CA ALA A 548 6.68 -37.05 -14.81
C ALA A 548 5.51 -36.93 -13.84
N ILE A 549 5.81 -37.01 -12.54
CA ILE A 549 4.85 -36.71 -11.47
C ILE A 549 5.31 -35.45 -10.76
N GLY A 550 4.44 -34.45 -10.71
CA GLY A 550 4.63 -33.25 -9.91
C GLY A 550 3.82 -33.32 -8.63
N ALA A 551 4.36 -32.81 -7.54
CA ALA A 551 3.57 -32.30 -6.43
C ALA A 551 3.49 -30.77 -6.54
N ALA A 552 2.38 -30.20 -6.12
CA ALA A 552 2.24 -28.77 -5.95
C ALA A 552 1.28 -28.46 -4.81
N VAL A 553 1.63 -27.49 -3.98
CA VAL A 553 0.74 -26.93 -2.98
C VAL A 553 -0.03 -25.79 -3.67
N LYS A 554 -1.36 -25.87 -3.75
CA LYS A 554 -2.20 -24.93 -4.50
C LYS A 554 -3.10 -24.09 -3.59
N ALA A 555 -3.23 -22.80 -3.92
CA ALA A 555 -4.35 -21.99 -3.46
C ALA A 555 -5.64 -22.46 -4.14
N ALA A 556 -6.78 -22.38 -3.44
CA ALA A 556 -8.08 -22.68 -4.04
C ALA A 556 -8.30 -21.83 -5.31
N LEU A 557 -8.61 -22.54 -6.40
CA LEU A 557 -8.34 -22.22 -7.81
C LEU A 557 -8.83 -20.86 -8.36
N GLY A 558 -8.07 -20.40 -9.37
CA GLY A 558 -8.61 -19.95 -10.65
C GLY A 558 -7.62 -20.27 -11.77
N ASP A 559 -8.04 -20.95 -12.85
CA ASP A 559 -7.29 -20.92 -14.12
C ASP A 559 -8.16 -21.28 -15.33
N ASP A 560 -7.90 -20.58 -16.44
CA ASP A 560 -8.57 -20.62 -17.75
C ASP A 560 -8.26 -21.89 -18.57
N SER A 561 -8.25 -23.05 -17.91
CA SER A 561 -7.98 -24.35 -18.53
C SER A 561 -9.27 -25.08 -18.92
N LYS A 562 -9.26 -25.80 -20.06
CA LYS A 562 -10.32 -26.77 -20.38
C LYS A 562 -10.14 -27.99 -19.49
N VAL A 563 -10.99 -28.12 -18.48
CA VAL A 563 -10.94 -29.20 -17.48
C VAL A 563 -12.01 -30.24 -17.78
N ILE A 564 -11.61 -31.51 -17.90
CA ILE A 564 -12.53 -32.66 -17.80
C ILE A 564 -12.39 -33.26 -16.40
N LYS A 565 -13.52 -33.55 -15.74
CA LYS A 565 -13.54 -34.21 -14.44
C LYS A 565 -13.84 -35.70 -14.61
N PHE A 566 -13.16 -36.53 -13.85
CA PHE A 566 -13.43 -37.97 -13.75
C PHE A 566 -13.82 -38.31 -12.31
N LYS A 567 -14.97 -38.96 -12.14
CA LYS A 567 -15.51 -39.30 -10.81
C LYS A 567 -16.30 -40.60 -10.87
N GLY A 568 -16.06 -41.50 -9.91
CA GLY A 568 -16.88 -42.71 -9.77
C GLY A 568 -16.74 -43.73 -10.92
N GLY A 569 -15.70 -43.62 -11.74
CA GLY A 569 -15.52 -44.49 -12.91
C GLY A 569 -16.04 -43.86 -14.21
N GLU A 570 -16.49 -42.61 -14.18
CA GLU A 570 -17.12 -41.94 -15.31
C GLU A 570 -16.53 -40.53 -15.55
N PHE A 571 -16.54 -40.08 -16.80
CA PHE A 571 -16.22 -38.70 -17.16
C PHE A 571 -17.47 -37.81 -16.97
N ASP A 572 -17.29 -36.65 -16.36
CA ASP A 572 -18.35 -35.68 -16.06
C ASP A 572 -18.32 -34.49 -17.05
N GLY A 573 -19.51 -34.05 -17.51
CA GLY A 573 -19.70 -32.94 -18.43
C GLY A 573 -20.57 -33.27 -19.66
N ALA A 574 -21.59 -32.46 -19.92
CA ALA A 574 -22.51 -32.68 -21.04
C ALA A 574 -21.84 -32.57 -22.42
N ASP A 575 -20.81 -31.74 -22.54
CA ASP A 575 -20.17 -31.40 -23.82
C ASP A 575 -19.22 -32.49 -24.35
N ILE A 576 -18.92 -33.51 -23.54
CA ILE A 576 -17.98 -34.59 -23.89
C ILE A 576 -18.66 -35.95 -24.14
N GLN A 577 -19.98 -36.05 -23.90
CA GLN A 577 -20.70 -37.33 -23.99
C GLN A 577 -20.70 -37.89 -25.42
N THR A 578 -21.05 -37.06 -26.42
CA THR A 578 -21.07 -37.47 -27.83
C THR A 578 -19.68 -37.90 -28.34
N PRO A 579 -18.60 -37.13 -28.10
CA PRO A 579 -17.22 -37.59 -28.31
C PRO A 579 -16.88 -38.93 -27.67
N LEU A 580 -17.28 -39.13 -26.41
CA LEU A 580 -17.01 -40.34 -25.65
C LEU A 580 -17.72 -41.55 -26.24
N ASP A 581 -18.97 -41.41 -26.68
CA ASP A 581 -19.73 -42.49 -27.31
C ASP A 581 -19.15 -42.88 -28.67
N ASN A 582 -18.67 -41.91 -29.45
CA ASN A 582 -17.97 -42.16 -30.73
C ASN A 582 -16.65 -42.92 -30.52
N LEU A 583 -15.88 -42.55 -29.49
CA LEU A 583 -14.64 -43.24 -29.14
C LEU A 583 -14.91 -44.67 -28.68
N LYS A 584 -15.90 -44.88 -27.81
CA LYS A 584 -16.36 -46.21 -27.37
C LYS A 584 -16.76 -47.09 -28.56
N ALA A 585 -17.47 -46.53 -29.53
CA ALA A 585 -17.85 -47.25 -30.75
C ALA A 585 -16.64 -47.65 -31.63
N SER A 586 -15.59 -46.84 -31.62
CA SER A 586 -14.39 -47.06 -32.44
C SER A 586 -13.44 -48.11 -31.84
N LEU A 587 -13.36 -48.18 -30.52
CA LEU A 587 -12.54 -49.15 -29.77
C LEU A 587 -13.19 -50.54 -29.62
N ASN A 588 -14.49 -50.66 -29.84
CA ASN A 588 -15.24 -51.92 -29.71
C ASN A 588 -15.04 -52.89 -30.90
N LYS A 589 -13.79 -53.19 -31.24
CA LYS A 589 -13.42 -54.33 -32.09
C LYS A 589 -12.59 -55.31 -31.26
N ASP A 590 -13.26 -56.38 -30.82
CA ASP A 590 -12.69 -57.58 -30.20
C ASP A 590 -11.94 -57.37 -28.85
N ASN A 591 -12.66 -57.63 -27.74
CA ASN A 591 -12.16 -57.91 -26.37
C ASN A 591 -11.70 -56.78 -25.42
N ILE A 592 -11.88 -55.51 -25.72
CA ILE A 592 -11.44 -54.42 -24.81
C ILE A 592 -12.61 -53.50 -24.45
N GLU A 593 -13.21 -53.73 -23.28
CA GLU A 593 -14.25 -52.86 -22.74
C GLU A 593 -13.64 -51.70 -21.93
N LEU A 594 -13.68 -50.49 -22.50
CA LEU A 594 -13.25 -49.25 -21.84
C LEU A 594 -13.92 -49.06 -20.46
N SER A 595 -15.18 -49.50 -20.31
CA SER A 595 -15.92 -49.56 -19.03
C SER A 595 -15.18 -50.33 -17.94
N THR A 596 -14.52 -51.44 -18.29
CA THR A 596 -13.79 -52.28 -17.33
C THR A 596 -12.51 -51.59 -16.85
N ILE A 597 -11.86 -50.81 -17.71
CA ILE A 597 -10.65 -50.04 -17.37
C ILE A 597 -11.02 -48.86 -16.48
N LEU A 598 -12.05 -48.10 -16.85
CA LEU A 598 -12.52 -46.96 -16.06
C LEU A 598 -13.04 -47.39 -14.69
N ALA A 599 -13.67 -48.57 -14.57
CA ALA A 599 -14.11 -49.14 -13.30
C ALA A 599 -12.95 -49.41 -12.31
N LYS A 600 -11.72 -49.65 -12.80
CA LYS A 600 -10.53 -49.83 -11.95
C LYS A 600 -10.08 -48.52 -11.28
N ALA A 601 -10.54 -47.35 -11.76
CA ALA A 601 -10.22 -46.03 -11.21
C ALA A 601 -11.40 -45.37 -10.46
N LYS A 602 -12.47 -46.12 -10.18
CA LYS A 602 -13.74 -45.58 -9.62
C LYS A 602 -13.59 -44.81 -8.31
N ASP A 603 -12.54 -45.10 -7.55
CA ASP A 603 -12.28 -44.50 -6.24
C ASP A 603 -11.42 -43.21 -6.34
N MET A 604 -11.12 -42.75 -7.57
CA MET A 604 -10.31 -41.55 -7.84
C MET A 604 -11.17 -40.37 -8.33
N GLU A 605 -10.79 -39.16 -7.94
CA GLU A 605 -11.35 -37.90 -8.49
C GLU A 605 -10.22 -37.10 -9.14
N LEU A 606 -10.24 -36.99 -10.47
CA LEU A 606 -9.16 -36.41 -11.25
C LEU A 606 -9.65 -35.25 -12.12
N SER A 607 -8.86 -34.19 -12.18
CA SER A 607 -9.02 -33.09 -13.14
C SER A 607 -7.98 -33.24 -14.25
N ILE A 608 -8.40 -33.20 -15.50
CA ILE A 608 -7.51 -33.42 -16.64
C ILE A 608 -7.35 -32.12 -17.43
N LYS A 609 -6.10 -31.74 -17.70
CA LYS A 609 -5.70 -30.54 -18.45
C LYS A 609 -4.86 -30.93 -19.65
N THR A 610 -4.99 -30.21 -20.76
CA THR A 610 -4.15 -30.37 -21.96
C THR A 610 -3.60 -29.04 -22.43
N SER A 611 -2.33 -29.00 -22.83
CA SER A 611 -1.70 -27.83 -23.44
C SER A 611 -0.82 -28.20 -24.64
N THR A 612 -0.63 -27.27 -25.57
CA THR A 612 0.26 -27.44 -26.72
C THR A 612 1.01 -26.16 -27.03
N ASN A 613 2.26 -26.29 -27.50
CA ASN A 613 3.09 -25.18 -27.97
C ASN A 613 3.45 -25.31 -29.47
N GLY A 614 2.81 -26.25 -30.17
CA GLY A 614 3.07 -26.55 -31.58
C GLY A 614 4.15 -27.61 -31.83
N THR A 615 5.01 -27.93 -30.87
CA THR A 615 6.02 -29.02 -30.97
C THR A 615 5.87 -30.07 -29.87
N SER A 616 4.99 -29.83 -28.91
CA SER A 616 4.55 -30.85 -27.95
C SER A 616 3.07 -30.75 -27.63
N LEU A 617 2.51 -31.88 -27.21
CA LEU A 617 1.18 -32.03 -26.60
C LEU A 617 1.40 -32.55 -25.17
N LYS A 618 1.06 -31.74 -24.18
CA LYS A 618 1.16 -32.09 -22.76
C LYS A 618 -0.23 -32.41 -22.20
N ILE A 619 -0.36 -33.54 -21.54
CA ILE A 619 -1.56 -33.99 -20.82
C ILE A 619 -1.20 -34.04 -19.33
N GLU A 620 -2.05 -33.47 -18.48
CA GLU A 620 -1.86 -33.44 -17.04
C GLU A 620 -3.10 -34.01 -16.34
N LEU A 621 -2.94 -35.04 -15.51
CA LEU A 621 -3.98 -35.52 -14.60
C LEU A 621 -3.64 -35.09 -13.20
N GLU A 622 -4.55 -34.34 -12.60
CA GLU A 622 -4.37 -33.70 -11.33
C GLU A 622 -5.34 -34.31 -10.30
N ASN A 623 -4.77 -34.94 -9.28
CA ASN A 623 -5.46 -35.28 -8.05
C ASN A 623 -5.35 -34.07 -7.10
N SER A 624 -6.47 -33.51 -6.66
CA SER A 624 -6.47 -32.40 -5.68
C SER A 624 -7.21 -32.82 -4.42
N PHE A 625 -6.60 -32.58 -3.27
CA PHE A 625 -7.16 -32.98 -1.97
C PHE A 625 -6.83 -31.95 -0.89
N ASN A 626 -7.73 -31.82 0.09
CA ASN A 626 -7.52 -30.97 1.24
C ASN A 626 -6.66 -31.69 2.28
N VAL A 627 -5.84 -30.93 3.00
CA VAL A 627 -5.12 -31.47 4.16
C VAL A 627 -6.08 -31.51 5.35
N PRO A 628 -6.23 -32.66 6.05
CA PRO A 628 -7.08 -32.75 7.24
C PRO A 628 -6.77 -31.63 8.25
N GLU A 629 -7.82 -31.02 8.81
CA GLU A 629 -7.74 -29.90 9.77
C GLU A 629 -7.23 -28.56 9.19
N HIS A 630 -6.93 -28.50 7.89
CA HIS A 630 -6.40 -27.33 7.19
C HIS A 630 -7.15 -27.06 5.87
N ASP A 631 -8.38 -26.57 5.98
CA ASP A 631 -9.28 -26.32 4.83
C ASP A 631 -8.89 -25.09 3.98
N THR A 632 -7.82 -24.36 4.34
CA THR A 632 -7.43 -23.09 3.69
C THR A 632 -6.52 -23.26 2.47
N PHE A 633 -6.03 -24.47 2.20
CA PHE A 633 -5.28 -24.79 0.99
C PHE A 633 -5.46 -26.27 0.61
N SER A 634 -5.21 -26.58 -0.67
CA SER A 634 -5.25 -27.94 -1.19
C SER A 634 -3.86 -28.36 -1.66
N LEU A 635 -3.56 -29.64 -1.51
CA LEU A 635 -2.43 -30.26 -2.18
C LEU A 635 -2.89 -30.83 -3.52
N SER A 636 -1.96 -30.87 -4.46
CA SER A 636 -2.19 -31.52 -5.74
C SER A 636 -1.00 -32.38 -6.13
N GLU A 637 -1.31 -33.52 -6.73
CA GLU A 637 -0.36 -34.42 -7.36
C GLU A 637 -0.76 -34.54 -8.82
N THR A 638 0.20 -34.34 -9.72
CA THR A 638 -0.06 -34.25 -11.16
C THR A 638 0.77 -35.26 -11.92
N LEU A 639 0.13 -36.17 -12.64
CA LEU A 639 0.79 -36.96 -13.68
C LEU A 639 0.84 -36.14 -14.98
N SER A 640 2.03 -35.81 -15.45
CA SER A 640 2.27 -35.14 -16.73
C SER A 640 2.78 -36.13 -17.77
N ILE A 641 2.14 -36.17 -18.93
CA ILE A 641 2.57 -36.90 -20.12
C ILE A 641 2.75 -35.90 -21.26
N GLU A 642 4.00 -35.66 -21.66
CA GLU A 642 4.35 -34.79 -22.77
C GLU A 642 4.76 -35.62 -23.99
N PHE A 643 3.97 -35.55 -25.05
CA PHE A 643 4.29 -36.07 -26.37
C PHE A 643 5.05 -35.00 -27.16
N ARG A 644 6.26 -35.31 -27.59
CA ARG A 644 7.13 -34.44 -28.39
C ARG A 644 7.01 -34.85 -29.85
N VAL A 645 6.52 -33.93 -30.68
CA VAL A 645 6.17 -34.23 -32.07
C VAL A 645 6.66 -33.13 -33.01
N ASP A 646 7.28 -33.53 -34.11
CA ASP A 646 7.59 -32.67 -35.23
C ASP A 646 6.35 -32.54 -36.14
N LYS A 647 5.99 -31.31 -36.52
CA LYS A 647 4.85 -31.06 -37.42
C LYS A 647 5.04 -31.71 -38.78
N ASP A 648 6.28 -31.84 -39.25
CA ASP A 648 6.60 -32.40 -40.56
C ASP A 648 6.63 -33.94 -40.55
N LYS A 649 6.64 -34.57 -39.36
CA LYS A 649 6.67 -36.04 -39.16
C LYS A 649 5.62 -36.55 -38.19
N LEU A 650 4.55 -35.78 -37.99
CA LEU A 650 3.59 -35.97 -36.90
C LEU A 650 3.10 -37.41 -36.72
N LEU A 651 2.76 -38.10 -37.82
CA LEU A 651 2.25 -39.48 -37.76
C LEU A 651 3.30 -40.50 -37.32
N GLU A 652 4.56 -40.32 -37.73
CA GLU A 652 5.67 -41.20 -37.38
C GLU A 652 6.06 -41.00 -35.91
N ASP A 653 6.19 -39.73 -35.50
CA ASP A 653 6.52 -39.36 -34.12
C ASP A 653 5.42 -39.80 -33.14
N LEU A 654 4.14 -39.64 -33.51
CA LEU A 654 3.02 -40.12 -32.69
C LEU A 654 3.04 -41.64 -32.52
N LYS A 655 3.37 -42.41 -33.56
CA LYS A 655 3.48 -43.87 -33.45
C LYS A 655 4.62 -44.29 -32.53
N LEU A 656 5.78 -43.65 -32.66
CA LEU A 656 6.94 -43.90 -31.79
C LEU A 656 6.66 -43.50 -30.34
N ALA A 657 5.96 -42.37 -30.15
CA ALA A 657 5.55 -41.90 -28.84
C ALA A 657 4.55 -42.86 -28.18
N THR A 658 3.50 -43.24 -28.91
CA THR A 658 2.52 -44.25 -28.47
C THR A 658 3.20 -45.57 -28.12
N SER A 659 4.13 -46.04 -28.95
CA SER A 659 4.85 -47.30 -28.70
C SER A 659 5.69 -47.22 -27.42
N SER A 660 6.35 -46.08 -27.18
CA SER A 660 7.11 -45.81 -25.95
C SER A 660 6.20 -45.85 -24.71
N VAL A 661 4.98 -45.30 -24.80
CA VAL A 661 4.00 -45.36 -23.70
C VAL A 661 3.55 -46.79 -23.43
N VAL A 662 3.26 -47.57 -24.48
CA VAL A 662 2.85 -48.98 -24.35
C VAL A 662 3.95 -49.80 -23.66
N ASP A 663 5.20 -49.63 -24.08
CA ASP A 663 6.34 -50.34 -23.49
C ASP A 663 6.56 -49.93 -22.02
N PHE A 664 6.44 -48.64 -21.71
CA PHE A 664 6.47 -48.17 -20.34
C PHE A 664 5.36 -48.82 -19.47
N VAL A 665 4.14 -48.94 -20.00
CA VAL A 665 3.02 -49.58 -19.28
C VAL A 665 3.22 -51.08 -19.10
N LYS A 666 3.88 -51.79 -20.04
CA LYS A 666 4.24 -53.21 -19.85
C LYS A 666 5.16 -53.41 -18.65
N GLU A 667 6.10 -52.49 -18.45
CA GLU A 667 7.01 -52.51 -17.31
C GLU A 667 6.32 -52.04 -16.02
N ASN A 668 5.25 -51.25 -16.13
CA ASN A 668 4.53 -50.62 -15.02
C ASN A 668 3.00 -50.81 -15.10
N PRO A 669 2.50 -52.05 -15.08
CA PRO A 669 1.09 -52.34 -15.38
C PRO A 669 0.09 -51.73 -14.39
N ALA A 670 0.50 -51.52 -13.14
CA ALA A 670 -0.32 -50.87 -12.11
C ALA A 670 -0.72 -49.42 -12.48
N ILE A 671 0.12 -48.74 -13.26
CA ILE A 671 -0.07 -47.34 -13.67
C ILE A 671 -0.82 -47.24 -15.01
N GLY A 672 -0.91 -48.36 -15.75
CA GLY A 672 -1.50 -48.42 -17.09
C GLY A 672 -2.93 -47.89 -17.17
N VAL A 673 -3.75 -48.12 -16.13
CA VAL A 673 -5.14 -47.63 -16.07
C VAL A 673 -5.20 -46.09 -16.12
N ILE A 674 -4.35 -45.41 -15.35
CA ILE A 674 -4.33 -43.94 -15.31
C ILE A 674 -3.79 -43.35 -16.61
N ILE A 675 -2.76 -43.96 -17.19
CA ILE A 675 -2.23 -43.54 -18.49
C ILE A 675 -3.29 -43.74 -19.59
N CYS A 676 -4.07 -44.82 -19.53
CA CYS A 676 -5.20 -45.00 -20.44
C CYS A 676 -6.24 -43.87 -20.29
N ILE A 677 -6.61 -43.51 -19.05
CA ILE A 677 -7.54 -42.41 -18.78
C ILE A 677 -7.00 -41.08 -19.36
N ALA A 678 -5.69 -40.83 -19.20
CA ALA A 678 -5.01 -39.65 -19.76
C ALA A 678 -5.15 -39.57 -21.28
N VAL A 679 -4.85 -40.68 -21.96
CA VAL A 679 -4.84 -40.78 -23.42
C VAL A 679 -6.27 -40.64 -23.97
N VAL A 680 -7.26 -41.27 -23.32
CA VAL A 680 -8.67 -41.13 -23.65
C VAL A 680 -9.13 -39.68 -23.52
N ALA A 681 -8.78 -39.01 -22.44
CA ALA A 681 -9.15 -37.61 -22.23
C ALA A 681 -8.52 -36.66 -23.26
N ALA A 682 -7.27 -36.92 -23.67
CA ALA A 682 -6.64 -36.14 -24.74
C ALA A 682 -7.34 -36.33 -26.09
N ILE A 683 -7.83 -37.53 -26.41
CA ILE A 683 -8.66 -37.74 -27.60
C ILE A 683 -9.97 -36.93 -27.51
N LEU A 684 -10.63 -36.93 -26.34
CA LEU A 684 -11.87 -36.17 -26.14
C LEU A 684 -11.66 -34.65 -26.30
N LEU A 685 -10.51 -34.13 -25.85
CA LEU A 685 -10.16 -32.70 -25.92
C LEU A 685 -9.62 -32.26 -27.29
N ALA A 686 -9.07 -33.18 -28.09
CA ALA A 686 -8.48 -32.90 -29.40
C ALA A 686 -9.51 -32.73 -30.54
N LEU A 687 -10.81 -32.82 -30.27
CA LEU A 687 -11.87 -32.68 -31.28
C LEU A 687 -12.19 -31.21 -31.54
N PRO A 688 -11.54 -30.62 -32.56
CA PRO A 688 -12.31 -30.04 -33.66
C PRO A 688 -11.78 -30.46 -35.05
N GLU A 689 -12.72 -30.94 -35.87
CA GLU A 689 -12.76 -31.12 -37.33
C GLU A 689 -11.55 -30.65 -38.17
N THR A 690 -10.42 -31.37 -38.13
CA THR A 690 -9.34 -31.23 -39.13
C THR A 690 -8.71 -32.59 -39.44
N ALA A 691 -8.11 -32.75 -40.64
CA ALA A 691 -7.42 -33.98 -41.05
C ALA A 691 -6.29 -34.41 -40.07
N LEU A 692 -5.74 -33.44 -39.32
CA LEU A 692 -4.76 -33.67 -38.26
C LEU A 692 -5.37 -34.42 -37.06
N GLY A 693 -6.61 -34.10 -36.70
CA GLY A 693 -7.33 -34.74 -35.59
C GLY A 693 -7.59 -36.23 -35.85
N ALA A 694 -7.89 -36.62 -37.08
CA ALA A 694 -8.12 -38.03 -37.44
C ALA A 694 -6.86 -38.90 -37.28
N ALA A 695 -5.69 -38.38 -37.65
CA ALA A 695 -4.40 -39.07 -37.49
C ALA A 695 -4.03 -39.25 -36.00
N ILE A 696 -4.28 -38.21 -35.20
CA ILE A 696 -4.11 -38.22 -33.75
C ILE A 696 -5.03 -39.28 -33.10
N ILE A 697 -6.31 -39.29 -33.46
CA ILE A 697 -7.30 -40.27 -32.95
C ILE A 697 -6.86 -41.70 -33.27
N SER A 698 -6.42 -41.97 -34.51
CA SER A 698 -5.99 -43.30 -34.93
C SER A 698 -4.79 -43.79 -34.12
N ALA A 699 -3.75 -42.96 -33.98
CA ALA A 699 -2.53 -43.32 -33.26
C ALA A 699 -2.77 -43.55 -31.76
N PHE A 700 -3.64 -42.76 -31.13
CA PHE A 700 -3.98 -42.94 -29.71
C PHE A 700 -4.99 -44.07 -29.48
N SER A 701 -5.83 -44.41 -30.46
CA SER A 701 -6.72 -45.58 -30.37
C SER A 701 -5.93 -46.89 -30.38
N GLU A 702 -4.90 -47.00 -31.23
CA GLU A 702 -3.94 -48.13 -31.21
C GLU A 702 -3.22 -48.23 -29.84
N ALA A 703 -2.88 -47.09 -29.23
CA ALA A 703 -2.29 -47.03 -27.89
C ALA A 703 -3.23 -47.63 -26.83
N ILE A 704 -4.50 -47.21 -26.85
CA ILE A 704 -5.51 -47.67 -25.89
C ILE A 704 -5.70 -49.17 -26.01
N GLU A 705 -5.81 -49.71 -27.22
CA GLU A 705 -5.95 -51.16 -27.42
C GLU A 705 -4.75 -51.93 -26.83
N ALA A 706 -3.53 -51.50 -27.14
CA ALA A 706 -2.32 -52.14 -26.66
C ALA A 706 -2.15 -52.05 -25.13
N ILE A 707 -2.41 -50.88 -24.54
CA ILE A 707 -2.36 -50.70 -23.08
C ILE A 707 -3.43 -51.57 -22.40
N SER A 708 -4.63 -51.64 -22.98
CA SER A 708 -5.73 -52.42 -22.42
C SER A 708 -5.43 -53.93 -22.42
N ALA A 709 -4.81 -54.43 -23.48
CA ALA A 709 -4.35 -55.82 -23.54
C ALA A 709 -3.33 -56.12 -22.43
N VAL A 710 -2.41 -55.19 -22.14
CA VAL A 710 -1.44 -55.31 -21.04
C VAL A 710 -2.14 -55.32 -19.69
N ILE A 711 -3.11 -54.42 -19.46
CA ILE A 711 -3.90 -54.33 -18.21
C ILE A 711 -4.80 -55.55 -17.98
N ALA A 712 -5.24 -56.23 -19.03
CA ALA A 712 -6.08 -57.43 -18.92
C ALA A 712 -5.28 -58.67 -18.48
N ILE A 713 -3.97 -58.67 -18.72
CA ILE A 713 -3.06 -59.79 -18.43
C ILE A 713 -2.40 -59.62 -17.05
N ALA A 714 -2.28 -58.38 -16.57
CA ALA A 714 -1.74 -58.00 -15.26
C ALA A 714 -2.84 -57.88 -14.19
#